data_AF-A0AAV2S9T3-F1
#
_entry.id   AF-A0AAV2S9T3-F1
#
_cell.length_a   1.000
_cell.length_b   1.000
_cell.length_c   1.000
_cell.angle_alpha   90.00
_cell.angle_beta   90.00
_cell.angle_gamma   90.00
#
_symmetry.space_group_name_H-M   'P 1'
#
loop_
_entity.id
_entity.type
_entity.pdbx_description
1 polymer ?
#
loop_
_entity_poly.entity_id
_entity_poly.type
_entity_poly.pdbx_seq_one_letter_code
_entity_poly.pdbx_strand_id
1 'polypeptide(L)'
;KMDNKDDVILIAEGQSFPCKRSQLITKSDYFMAMFSNNFTEHEKNQIELQDIDSSCLGILLEYVSKGTITLPGDSQLLDLLQTAAMLQFSVVQAACEEQMLTSMRVDTCLEIYYATTNLGLSHLSRAARTLALWWFQKFSTKPQFLKLELHEILDYVGDNRLHCGTNGEWSVWEAIYAWIQEDELERSDHIVELLSTLDFQSLSQDDVANMLFYDVISQSPQATEILETLRECRKHNQDKRNEKYSEIWKDNDMETQSSDQKNFVITEVKKFLRKPKRKLPFLPCVVGFKRSNTIKKKKAKLSDDESDSEPQTHPNARRQNMSALPVVYSFDPVNKTVKEVLTLTKLCEGPIQCSGYQVCSIGPSIYILGGEYLLGHSNWNKENRSYNTATHNWTIHPSLPQPRRHHMACVLDHDIYLLGGFGKHRVVQSSVDAFDTSTGIWRECSDMPQCVSNGAVCAYKKRLLLFTQDLQLFTYFPERDRWSSSSLASPHKQGYRAALSWENSIYLIDNCSTKVYKFSPEEGKTINYFGRFIAPSVNVCIIDGKIYSFSHDDVDDGHVIEVLNVCDDSRKNNYLLELRRNEDKLSANRTEHLGKDHFNNSHESNQQGSSHSADEPSNHIVIAQEVWRERDDEPHLFTTKCPADLTFSFGCFPVMKISS
;
A
#
# COMPACT_ATOMS: atom_id res chain seq x y z
N LYS A 1 -54.22 30.11 -5.86
CA LYS A 1 -54.65 29.27 -7.01
C LYS A 1 -53.39 28.69 -7.63
N MET A 2 -53.03 27.46 -7.29
CA MET A 2 -52.04 26.68 -8.05
C MET A 2 -52.83 25.98 -9.17
N ASP A 3 -52.90 26.62 -10.35
CA ASP A 3 -53.67 26.12 -11.50
C ASP A 3 -52.82 25.25 -12.46
N ASN A 4 -51.60 24.85 -12.06
CA ASN A 4 -50.71 24.04 -12.87
C ASN A 4 -50.36 22.72 -12.16
N LYS A 5 -50.65 21.57 -12.78
CA LYS A 5 -50.29 20.23 -12.27
C LYS A 5 -48.78 20.02 -12.13
N ASP A 6 -47.97 20.94 -12.64
CA ASP A 6 -46.51 20.89 -12.56
C ASP A 6 -45.95 21.49 -11.24
N ASP A 7 -46.72 22.31 -10.53
CA ASP A 7 -46.22 23.01 -9.32
C ASP A 7 -46.31 22.11 -8.08
N VAL A 8 -45.22 22.04 -7.30
CA VAL A 8 -45.14 21.29 -6.04
C VAL A 8 -44.30 22.06 -5.02
N ILE A 9 -44.60 21.88 -3.72
CA ILE A 9 -43.80 22.44 -2.62
C ILE A 9 -43.15 21.29 -1.87
N LEU A 10 -41.82 21.28 -1.81
CA LEU A 10 -41.07 20.38 -0.95
C LEU A 10 -40.85 21.04 0.41
N ILE A 11 -41.02 20.29 1.48
CA ILE A 11 -40.80 20.77 2.85
C ILE A 11 -39.68 19.93 3.47
N ALA A 12 -38.63 20.59 3.97
CA ALA A 12 -37.54 19.95 4.70
C ALA A 12 -37.21 20.82 5.93
N GLU A 13 -37.11 20.20 7.11
CA GLU A 13 -36.89 20.88 8.41
C GLU A 13 -37.82 22.10 8.64
N GLY A 14 -39.07 22.01 8.17
CA GLY A 14 -40.05 23.09 8.25
C GLY A 14 -39.86 24.23 7.25
N GLN A 15 -38.81 24.22 6.42
CA GLN A 15 -38.61 25.17 5.31
C GLN A 15 -39.34 24.70 4.05
N SER A 16 -40.00 25.62 3.35
CA SER A 16 -40.79 25.34 2.15
C SER A 16 -40.09 25.79 0.88
N PHE A 17 -39.97 24.89 -0.10
CA PHE A 17 -39.30 25.10 -1.37
C PHE A 17 -40.27 24.91 -2.56
N PRO A 18 -40.73 25.99 -3.20
CA PRO A 18 -41.57 25.90 -4.39
C PRO A 18 -40.75 25.47 -5.62
N CYS A 19 -41.21 24.43 -6.32
CA CYS A 19 -40.49 23.84 -7.44
C CYS A 19 -41.46 23.20 -8.46
N LYS A 20 -40.90 22.71 -9.58
CA LYS A 20 -41.67 22.08 -10.67
C LYS A 20 -41.36 20.60 -10.77
N ARG A 21 -42.41 19.75 -10.82
CA ARG A 21 -42.29 18.29 -10.96
C ARG A 21 -41.47 17.92 -12.19
N SER A 22 -41.74 18.56 -13.34
CA SER A 22 -41.03 18.34 -14.60
C SER A 22 -39.51 18.51 -14.50
N GLN A 23 -39.04 19.49 -13.73
CA GLN A 23 -37.61 19.76 -13.54
C GLN A 23 -36.95 18.75 -12.60
N LEU A 24 -37.65 18.34 -11.54
CA LEU A 24 -37.17 17.35 -10.57
C LEU A 24 -37.00 15.97 -11.21
N ILE A 25 -38.01 15.50 -11.93
CA ILE A 25 -38.03 14.17 -12.60
C ILE A 25 -36.88 14.05 -13.60
N THR A 26 -36.50 15.16 -14.25
CA THR A 26 -35.42 15.16 -15.25
C THR A 26 -34.03 15.00 -14.60
N LYS A 27 -33.90 15.26 -13.29
CA LYS A 27 -32.61 15.38 -12.60
C LYS A 27 -32.42 14.41 -11.44
N SER A 28 -33.48 13.73 -11.01
CA SER A 28 -33.48 12.79 -9.88
C SER A 28 -34.42 11.62 -10.16
N ASP A 29 -33.86 10.41 -10.08
CA ASP A 29 -34.61 9.17 -10.27
C ASP A 29 -35.60 8.93 -9.12
N TYR A 30 -35.30 9.44 -7.93
CA TYR A 30 -36.19 9.40 -6.76
C TYR A 30 -37.49 10.16 -7.04
N PHE A 31 -37.39 11.40 -7.53
CA PHE A 31 -38.57 12.18 -7.89
C PHE A 31 -39.27 11.62 -9.13
N MET A 32 -38.52 11.05 -10.08
CA MET A 32 -39.11 10.32 -11.21
C MET A 32 -39.99 9.16 -10.74
N ALA A 33 -39.49 8.35 -9.79
CA ALA A 33 -40.25 7.25 -9.21
C ALA A 33 -41.46 7.77 -8.40
N MET A 34 -41.25 8.76 -7.52
CA MET A 34 -42.29 9.35 -6.66
C MET A 34 -43.45 9.95 -7.45
N PHE A 35 -43.17 10.63 -8.57
CA PHE A 35 -44.19 11.24 -9.42
C PHE A 35 -44.71 10.32 -10.51
N SER A 36 -44.22 9.08 -10.61
CA SER A 36 -44.84 8.06 -11.46
C SER A 36 -46.12 7.52 -10.82
N ASN A 37 -47.06 7.00 -11.63
CA ASN A 37 -48.45 6.62 -11.27
C ASN A 37 -48.64 5.61 -10.11
N ASN A 38 -47.58 5.20 -9.42
CA ASN A 38 -47.59 4.14 -8.42
C ASN A 38 -47.52 4.65 -6.96
N PHE A 39 -47.41 5.96 -6.72
CA PHE A 39 -47.32 6.52 -5.36
C PHE A 39 -48.44 7.52 -5.05
N THR A 40 -48.89 7.55 -3.80
CA THR A 40 -49.90 8.50 -3.28
C THR A 40 -49.46 9.96 -3.36
N GLU A 41 -48.15 10.20 -3.39
CA GLU A 41 -47.49 11.49 -3.43
C GLU A 41 -47.64 12.18 -4.79
N HIS A 42 -47.94 11.43 -5.87
CA HIS A 42 -48.20 12.00 -7.20
C HIS A 42 -49.35 13.02 -7.21
N GLU A 43 -50.36 12.84 -6.35
CA GLU A 43 -51.52 13.74 -6.27
C GLU A 43 -51.36 14.86 -5.23
N LYS A 44 -50.32 14.80 -4.38
CA LYS A 44 -50.07 15.79 -3.33
C LYS A 44 -49.32 16.99 -3.88
N ASN A 45 -49.75 18.20 -3.51
CA ASN A 45 -49.09 19.47 -3.87
C ASN A 45 -48.04 19.93 -2.83
N GLN A 46 -47.99 19.27 -1.68
CA GLN A 46 -46.98 19.48 -0.64
C GLN A 46 -46.42 18.13 -0.22
N ILE A 47 -45.09 18.01 -0.21
CA ILE A 47 -44.38 16.78 0.13
C ILE A 47 -43.35 17.13 1.19
N GLU A 48 -43.47 16.49 2.35
CA GLU A 48 -42.52 16.62 3.44
C GLU A 48 -41.46 15.52 3.33
N LEU A 49 -40.21 15.94 3.23
CA LEU A 49 -39.04 15.07 3.18
C LEU A 49 -38.48 14.94 4.59
N GLN A 50 -38.57 13.75 5.16
CA GLN A 50 -38.01 13.44 6.47
C GLN A 50 -36.51 13.19 6.36
N ASP A 51 -35.77 13.59 7.40
CA ASP A 51 -34.32 13.38 7.52
C ASP A 51 -33.48 13.99 6.38
N ILE A 52 -33.97 15.10 5.79
CA ILE A 52 -33.26 15.86 4.76
C ILE A 52 -32.92 17.25 5.29
N ASP A 53 -31.64 17.60 5.25
CA ASP A 53 -31.16 18.94 5.59
C ASP A 53 -31.69 19.98 4.58
N SER A 54 -32.32 21.03 5.11
CA SER A 54 -32.96 22.08 4.30
C SER A 54 -31.97 22.87 3.45
N SER A 55 -30.73 23.04 3.92
CA SER A 55 -29.68 23.76 3.19
C SER A 55 -29.15 22.95 2.00
N CYS A 56 -28.91 21.65 2.18
CA CYS A 56 -28.52 20.70 1.13
C CYS A 56 -29.62 20.57 0.07
N LEU A 57 -30.89 20.47 0.49
CA LEU A 57 -32.01 20.48 -0.44
C LEU A 57 -32.05 21.77 -1.27
N GLY A 58 -31.80 22.92 -0.64
CA GLY A 58 -31.69 24.20 -1.34
C GLY A 58 -30.65 24.18 -2.47
N ILE A 59 -29.46 23.62 -2.22
CA ILE A 59 -28.39 23.48 -3.22
C ILE A 59 -28.81 22.57 -4.37
N LEU A 60 -29.47 21.44 -4.08
CA LEU A 60 -29.96 20.51 -5.09
C LEU A 60 -31.04 21.17 -5.98
N LEU A 61 -31.94 21.94 -5.38
CA LEU A 61 -32.97 22.67 -6.11
C LEU A 61 -32.40 23.84 -6.93
N GLU A 62 -31.33 24.49 -6.45
CA GLU A 62 -30.58 25.44 -7.24
C GLU A 62 -29.98 24.78 -8.49
N TYR A 63 -29.37 23.59 -8.34
CA TYR A 63 -28.89 22.79 -9.47
C TYR A 63 -30.02 22.42 -10.45
N VAL A 64 -31.20 22.02 -9.95
CA VAL A 64 -32.38 21.72 -10.78
C VAL A 64 -32.80 22.95 -11.59
N SER A 65 -32.75 24.15 -11.00
CA SER A 65 -33.17 25.39 -11.64
C SER A 65 -32.14 25.96 -12.63
N LYS A 66 -30.85 25.93 -12.30
CA LYS A 66 -29.76 26.55 -13.09
C LYS A 66 -29.07 25.59 -14.04
N GLY A 67 -29.15 24.28 -13.78
CA GLY A 67 -28.44 23.24 -14.53
C GLY A 67 -26.95 23.12 -14.19
N THR A 68 -26.41 24.00 -13.34
CA THR A 68 -25.02 23.99 -12.87
C THR A 68 -25.00 23.96 -11.34
N ILE A 69 -24.06 23.22 -10.76
CA ILE A 69 -23.89 23.12 -9.31
C ILE A 69 -22.64 23.88 -8.87
N THR A 70 -22.77 24.60 -7.75
CA THR A 70 -21.63 25.11 -6.99
C THR A 70 -21.52 24.28 -5.73
N LEU A 71 -20.43 23.53 -5.60
CA LEU A 71 -20.24 22.68 -4.43
C LEU A 71 -19.95 23.53 -3.18
N PRO A 72 -20.50 23.16 -2.02
CA PRO A 72 -20.22 23.84 -0.75
C PRO A 72 -18.80 23.53 -0.27
N GLY A 73 -18.38 24.20 0.80
CA GLY A 73 -17.10 23.90 1.47
C GLY A 73 -17.08 22.51 2.13
N ASP A 74 -15.89 22.05 2.50
CA ASP A 74 -15.62 20.70 3.04
C ASP A 74 -16.60 20.24 4.13
N SER A 75 -17.04 21.16 5.00
CA SER A 75 -17.89 20.82 6.16
C SER A 75 -19.32 20.39 5.79
N GLN A 76 -19.87 20.90 4.68
CA GLN A 76 -21.23 20.55 4.22
C GLN A 76 -21.22 19.57 3.04
N LEU A 77 -20.03 19.25 2.52
CA LEU A 77 -19.91 18.39 1.35
C LEU A 77 -20.40 16.97 1.63
N LEU A 78 -20.20 16.47 2.85
CA LEU A 78 -20.66 15.13 3.26
C LEU A 78 -22.19 15.06 3.36
N ASP A 79 -22.80 16.05 3.97
CA ASP A 79 -24.26 16.15 4.11
C ASP A 79 -24.91 16.30 2.72
N LEU A 80 -24.31 17.09 1.83
CA LEU A 80 -24.77 17.21 0.46
C LEU A 80 -24.63 15.89 -0.31
N LEU A 81 -23.52 15.17 -0.15
CA LEU A 81 -23.34 13.86 -0.77
C LEU A 81 -24.39 12.85 -0.28
N GLN A 82 -24.64 12.79 1.04
CA GLN A 82 -25.67 11.94 1.63
C GLN A 82 -27.06 12.28 1.07
N THR A 83 -27.41 13.55 1.08
CA THR A 83 -28.69 14.05 0.56
C THR A 83 -28.84 13.74 -0.94
N ALA A 84 -27.79 13.96 -1.74
CA ALA A 84 -27.78 13.69 -3.17
C ALA A 84 -27.91 12.19 -3.47
N ALA A 85 -27.26 11.32 -2.69
CA ALA A 85 -27.37 9.88 -2.84
C ALA A 85 -28.79 9.38 -2.46
N MET A 86 -29.33 9.85 -1.33
CA MET A 86 -30.68 9.49 -0.87
C MET A 86 -31.76 9.93 -1.86
N LEU A 87 -31.67 11.15 -2.39
CA LEU A 87 -32.59 11.69 -3.39
C LEU A 87 -32.18 11.35 -4.83
N GLN A 88 -31.19 10.47 -5.03
CA GLN A 88 -30.74 9.96 -6.32
C GLN A 88 -30.39 11.05 -7.37
N PHE A 89 -29.75 12.14 -6.94
CA PHE A 89 -29.12 13.13 -7.81
C PHE A 89 -27.72 12.67 -8.23
N SER A 90 -27.66 11.69 -9.14
CA SER A 90 -26.41 11.02 -9.56
C SER A 90 -25.29 11.96 -10.02
N VAL A 91 -25.62 13.04 -10.74
CA VAL A 91 -24.63 14.04 -11.20
C VAL A 91 -24.01 14.80 -10.04
N VAL A 92 -24.83 15.19 -9.05
CA VAL A 92 -24.35 15.91 -7.87
C VAL A 92 -23.55 14.98 -6.98
N GLN A 93 -24.03 13.75 -6.79
CA GLN A 93 -23.33 12.71 -6.06
C GLN A 93 -21.94 12.47 -6.66
N ALA A 94 -21.82 12.27 -7.97
CA ALA A 94 -20.53 12.08 -8.65
C ALA A 94 -19.58 13.28 -8.47
N ALA A 95 -20.10 14.51 -8.56
CA ALA A 95 -19.31 15.72 -8.34
C ALA A 95 -18.81 15.82 -6.89
N CYS A 96 -19.66 15.49 -5.91
CA CYS A 96 -19.26 15.45 -4.50
C CYS A 96 -18.21 14.35 -4.24
N GLU A 97 -18.38 13.16 -4.80
CA GLU A 97 -17.40 12.06 -4.68
C GLU A 97 -16.02 12.45 -5.24
N GLU A 98 -15.98 13.07 -6.43
CA GLU A 98 -14.73 13.52 -7.05
C GLU A 98 -14.03 14.59 -6.21
N GLN A 99 -14.79 15.56 -5.71
CA GLN A 99 -14.25 16.62 -4.84
C GLN A 99 -13.73 16.04 -3.52
N MET A 100 -14.46 15.10 -2.93
CA MET A 100 -14.04 14.42 -1.69
C MET A 100 -12.79 13.58 -1.89
N LEU A 101 -12.65 12.85 -2.99
CA LEU A 101 -11.41 12.11 -3.29
C LEU A 101 -10.22 13.06 -3.43
N THR A 102 -10.44 14.22 -4.07
CA THR A 102 -9.40 15.23 -4.31
C THR A 102 -8.90 15.89 -3.03
N SER A 103 -9.81 16.13 -2.08
CA SER A 103 -9.54 16.88 -0.85
C SER A 103 -9.57 16.03 0.42
N MET A 104 -9.57 14.69 0.30
CA MET A 104 -9.69 13.80 1.45
C MET A 104 -8.56 14.03 2.45
N ARG A 105 -8.91 14.53 3.63
CA ARG A 105 -7.96 14.73 4.70
C ARG A 105 -7.88 13.47 5.55
N VAL A 106 -6.76 13.33 6.25
CA VAL A 106 -6.60 12.24 7.21
C VAL A 106 -7.67 12.39 8.29
N ASP A 107 -7.85 13.55 8.92
CA ASP A 107 -8.82 13.76 10.00
C ASP A 107 -10.28 13.43 9.65
N THR A 108 -10.68 13.46 8.37
CA THR A 108 -12.06 13.19 7.93
C THR A 108 -12.28 11.80 7.34
N CYS A 109 -11.23 11.03 7.08
CA CYS A 109 -11.40 9.79 6.31
C CYS A 109 -12.19 8.70 7.04
N LEU A 110 -12.17 8.66 8.37
CA LEU A 110 -12.97 7.69 9.14
C LEU A 110 -14.47 7.98 9.03
N GLU A 111 -14.86 9.25 9.14
CA GLU A 111 -16.26 9.68 9.00
C GLU A 111 -16.78 9.45 7.58
N ILE A 112 -15.97 9.82 6.57
CA ILE A 112 -16.28 9.55 5.16
C ILE A 112 -16.45 8.05 4.93
N TYR A 113 -15.60 7.20 5.52
CA TYR A 113 -15.68 5.75 5.36
C TYR A 113 -17.05 5.19 5.78
N TYR A 114 -17.53 5.48 6.98
CA TYR A 114 -18.80 4.94 7.46
C TYR A 114 -20.01 5.57 6.77
N ALA A 115 -19.99 6.90 6.56
CA ALA A 115 -21.05 7.58 5.83
C ALA A 115 -21.23 7.03 4.41
N THR A 116 -20.14 6.75 3.71
CA THR A 116 -20.18 6.27 2.31
C THR A 116 -20.43 4.77 2.18
N THR A 117 -20.09 3.99 3.22
CA THR A 117 -20.41 2.55 3.28
C THR A 117 -21.92 2.34 3.38
N ASN A 118 -22.60 3.12 4.22
CA ASN A 118 -24.06 3.05 4.37
C ASN A 118 -24.82 3.45 3.09
N LEU A 119 -24.21 4.31 2.26
CA LEU A 119 -24.76 4.73 0.97
C LEU A 119 -24.38 3.80 -0.21
N GLY A 120 -23.53 2.79 0.00
CA GLY A 120 -23.06 1.91 -1.06
C GLY A 120 -22.03 2.53 -2.02
N LEU A 121 -21.40 3.64 -1.66
CA LEU A 121 -20.44 4.37 -2.51
C LEU A 121 -19.05 3.72 -2.47
N SER A 122 -18.92 2.59 -3.15
CA SER A 122 -17.77 1.66 -3.03
C SER A 122 -16.39 2.25 -3.34
N HIS A 123 -16.29 3.21 -4.26
CA HIS A 123 -15.00 3.80 -4.62
C HIS A 123 -14.48 4.72 -3.52
N LEU A 124 -15.32 5.65 -3.08
CA LEU A 124 -15.02 6.61 -2.02
C LEU A 124 -14.80 5.90 -0.68
N SER A 125 -15.65 4.93 -0.33
CA SER A 125 -15.53 4.15 0.91
C SER A 125 -14.24 3.35 0.96
N ARG A 126 -13.81 2.73 -0.15
CA ARG A 126 -12.55 1.98 -0.23
C ARG A 126 -11.33 2.88 -0.05
N ALA A 127 -11.33 4.07 -0.66
CA ALA A 127 -10.25 5.05 -0.50
C ALA A 127 -10.17 5.53 0.96
N ALA A 128 -11.31 5.91 1.53
CA ALA A 128 -11.45 6.36 2.91
C ALA A 128 -11.02 5.29 3.92
N ARG A 129 -11.47 4.03 3.74
CA ARG A 129 -11.06 2.87 4.56
C ARG A 129 -9.56 2.66 4.52
N THR A 130 -8.94 2.71 3.33
CA THR A 130 -7.49 2.49 3.18
C THR A 130 -6.69 3.54 3.95
N LEU A 131 -7.10 4.80 3.89
CA LEU A 131 -6.48 5.88 4.65
C LEU A 131 -6.73 5.77 6.16
N ALA A 132 -7.95 5.43 6.55
CA ALA A 132 -8.31 5.25 7.95
C ALA A 132 -7.51 4.11 8.59
N LEU A 133 -7.35 2.97 7.91
CA LEU A 133 -6.57 1.83 8.39
C LEU A 133 -5.07 2.16 8.54
N TRP A 134 -4.52 2.95 7.62
CA TRP A 134 -3.11 3.36 7.68
C TRP A 134 -2.84 4.32 8.85
N TRP A 135 -3.73 5.30 9.04
CA TRP A 135 -3.57 6.37 10.03
C TRP A 135 -4.30 6.10 11.35
N PHE A 136 -4.58 4.83 11.67
CA PHE A 136 -5.30 4.40 12.86
C PHE A 136 -4.89 5.14 14.15
N GLN A 137 -3.60 5.25 14.42
CA GLN A 137 -3.06 5.91 15.61
C GLN A 137 -3.49 7.39 15.75
N LYS A 138 -3.82 8.08 14.65
CA LYS A 138 -4.33 9.45 14.69
C LYS A 138 -5.80 9.53 15.08
N PHE A 139 -6.59 8.46 14.89
CA PHE A 139 -8.03 8.42 15.17
C PHE A 139 -8.39 7.73 16.48
N SER A 140 -7.55 6.81 16.98
CA SER A 140 -7.85 6.00 18.16
C SER A 140 -8.24 6.82 19.41
N THR A 141 -7.87 8.09 19.47
CA THR A 141 -8.15 9.03 20.56
C THR A 141 -9.18 10.10 20.20
N LYS A 142 -9.76 10.05 19.00
CA LYS A 142 -10.65 11.09 18.49
C LYS A 142 -12.12 10.77 18.79
N PRO A 143 -12.97 11.78 19.05
CA PRO A 143 -14.38 11.57 19.33
C PRO A 143 -15.12 10.79 18.24
N GLN A 144 -14.71 10.91 16.98
CA GLN A 144 -15.32 10.16 15.87
C GLN A 144 -15.13 8.65 16.03
N PHE A 145 -13.96 8.21 16.47
CA PHE A 145 -13.68 6.80 16.72
C PHE A 145 -14.44 6.28 17.95
N LEU A 146 -14.50 7.09 18.99
CA LEU A 146 -15.17 6.76 20.26
C LEU A 146 -16.70 6.62 20.12
N LYS A 147 -17.27 7.25 19.10
CA LYS A 147 -18.71 7.19 18.77
C LYS A 147 -19.10 6.03 17.86
N LEU A 148 -18.15 5.25 17.36
CA LEU A 148 -18.46 4.09 16.50
C LEU A 148 -19.38 3.10 17.21
N GLU A 149 -20.30 2.51 16.46
CA GLU A 149 -21.12 1.41 16.96
C GLU A 149 -20.30 0.11 17.11
N LEU A 150 -20.81 -0.85 17.87
CA LEU A 150 -20.12 -2.12 18.12
C LEU A 150 -19.70 -2.83 16.82
N HIS A 151 -20.62 -2.91 15.85
CA HIS A 151 -20.34 -3.59 14.59
C HIS A 151 -19.27 -2.86 13.76
N GLU A 152 -19.23 -1.53 13.85
CA GLU A 152 -18.28 -0.67 13.15
C GLU A 152 -16.87 -0.81 13.71
N ILE A 153 -16.71 -0.78 15.06
CA ILE A 153 -15.40 -0.95 15.70
C ILE A 153 -14.84 -2.35 15.48
N LEU A 154 -15.69 -3.38 15.50
CA LEU A 154 -15.28 -4.76 15.24
C LEU A 154 -14.78 -4.96 13.79
N ASP A 155 -15.46 -4.37 12.78
CA ASP A 155 -14.97 -4.40 11.39
C ASP A 155 -13.65 -3.65 11.24
N TYR A 156 -13.56 -2.45 11.81
CA TYR A 156 -12.40 -1.59 11.60
C TYR A 156 -11.15 -2.07 12.34
N VAL A 157 -11.26 -2.35 13.64
CA VAL A 157 -10.16 -2.86 14.46
C VAL A 157 -9.85 -4.33 14.11
N GLY A 158 -10.84 -5.09 13.67
CA GLY A 158 -10.66 -6.46 13.20
C GLY A 158 -9.98 -6.59 11.84
N ASP A 159 -9.86 -5.51 11.05
CA ASP A 159 -9.25 -5.57 9.72
C ASP A 159 -7.76 -5.94 9.80
N ASN A 160 -7.40 -7.03 9.12
CA ASN A 160 -6.02 -7.49 9.08
C ASN A 160 -5.06 -6.48 8.42
N ARG A 161 -5.58 -5.47 7.71
CA ARG A 161 -4.78 -4.40 7.08
C ARG A 161 -4.53 -3.20 8.00
N LEU A 162 -5.05 -3.21 9.22
CA LEU A 162 -4.86 -2.10 10.16
C LEU A 162 -3.37 -1.92 10.49
N HIS A 163 -2.87 -0.69 10.37
CA HIS A 163 -1.49 -0.35 10.69
C HIS A 163 -1.42 0.13 12.15
N CYS A 164 -0.85 -0.70 13.02
CA CYS A 164 -0.80 -0.46 14.47
C CYS A 164 0.27 0.55 14.91
N GLY A 165 1.01 1.14 13.96
CA GLY A 165 2.06 2.12 14.26
C GLY A 165 3.20 1.58 15.13
N THR A 166 3.91 2.49 15.79
CA THR A 166 5.17 2.17 16.49
C THR A 166 5.02 1.28 17.72
N ASN A 167 3.85 1.32 18.37
CA ASN A 167 3.58 0.55 19.57
C ASN A 167 2.98 -0.83 19.26
N GLY A 168 2.83 -1.16 17.97
CA GLY A 168 2.27 -2.42 17.53
C GLY A 168 0.85 -2.66 18.04
N GLU A 169 0.51 -3.93 18.23
CA GLU A 169 -0.84 -4.35 18.62
C GLU A 169 -1.30 -3.78 19.97
N TRP A 170 -0.37 -3.38 20.85
CA TRP A 170 -0.73 -2.73 22.12
C TRP A 170 -1.55 -1.45 21.92
N SER A 171 -1.24 -0.64 20.90
CA SER A 171 -2.00 0.57 20.58
C SER A 171 -3.47 0.28 20.22
N VAL A 172 -3.73 -0.90 19.67
CA VAL A 172 -5.06 -1.35 19.28
C VAL A 172 -5.88 -1.68 20.53
N TRP A 173 -5.26 -2.37 21.50
CA TRP A 173 -5.87 -2.60 22.80
C TRP A 173 -6.19 -1.29 23.53
N GLU A 174 -5.26 -0.34 23.55
CA GLU A 174 -5.49 0.97 24.16
C GLU A 174 -6.69 1.70 23.54
N ALA A 175 -6.85 1.60 22.21
CA ALA A 175 -7.99 2.19 21.50
C ALA A 175 -9.31 1.50 21.84
N ILE A 176 -9.32 0.16 21.89
CA ILE A 176 -10.51 -0.61 22.32
C ILE A 176 -10.91 -0.21 23.73
N TYR A 177 -9.95 -0.15 24.65
CA TYR A 177 -10.22 0.23 26.02
C TYR A 177 -10.76 1.66 26.13
N ALA A 178 -10.17 2.62 25.41
CA ALA A 178 -10.68 4.00 25.35
C ALA A 178 -12.13 4.06 24.83
N TRP A 179 -12.48 3.25 23.82
CA TRP A 179 -13.85 3.15 23.33
C TRP A 179 -14.81 2.56 24.37
N ILE A 180 -14.39 1.54 25.13
CA ILE A 180 -15.23 0.98 26.21
C ILE A 180 -15.47 2.03 27.30
N GLN A 181 -14.45 2.80 27.68
CA GLN A 181 -14.55 3.79 28.77
C GLN A 181 -15.58 4.92 28.50
N GLU A 182 -15.93 5.17 27.24
CA GLU A 182 -16.94 6.19 26.89
C GLU A 182 -18.37 5.76 27.24
N ASP A 183 -18.64 4.45 27.26
CA ASP A 183 -19.91 3.89 27.72
C ASP A 183 -19.68 2.54 28.39
N GLU A 184 -19.03 2.59 29.56
CA GLU A 184 -18.55 1.40 30.26
C GLU A 184 -19.69 0.44 30.61
N LEU A 185 -20.88 0.95 30.89
CA LEU A 185 -22.03 0.15 31.33
C LEU A 185 -22.56 -0.78 30.22
N GLU A 186 -22.61 -0.31 28.97
CA GLU A 186 -23.10 -1.12 27.85
C GLU A 186 -21.96 -1.84 27.13
N ARG A 187 -20.78 -1.21 27.02
CA ARG A 187 -19.69 -1.70 26.17
C ARG A 187 -18.82 -2.77 26.86
N SER A 188 -18.79 -2.84 28.19
CA SER A 188 -18.01 -3.85 28.92
C SER A 188 -18.42 -5.28 28.58
N ASP A 189 -19.70 -5.50 28.29
CA ASP A 189 -20.25 -6.83 28.01
C ASP A 189 -19.69 -7.43 26.72
N HIS A 190 -19.19 -6.60 25.80
CA HIS A 190 -18.65 -7.00 24.51
C HIS A 190 -17.14 -7.29 24.54
N ILE A 191 -16.51 -7.31 25.72
CA ILE A 191 -15.05 -7.44 25.87
C ILE A 191 -14.49 -8.70 25.20
N VAL A 192 -15.16 -9.84 25.27
CA VAL A 192 -14.67 -11.09 24.67
C VAL A 192 -14.67 -11.02 23.14
N GLU A 193 -15.71 -10.40 22.57
CA GLU A 193 -15.81 -10.17 21.12
C GLU A 193 -14.72 -9.21 20.65
N LEU A 194 -14.47 -8.13 21.39
CA LEU A 194 -13.42 -7.18 21.13
C LEU A 194 -12.02 -7.80 21.24
N LEU A 195 -11.76 -8.65 22.24
CA LEU A 195 -10.48 -9.37 22.35
C LEU A 195 -10.22 -10.25 21.12
N SER A 196 -11.26 -10.84 20.52
CA SER A 196 -11.11 -11.64 19.29
C SER A 196 -10.61 -10.84 18.08
N THR A 197 -10.70 -9.51 18.13
CA THR A 197 -10.17 -8.62 17.09
C THR A 197 -8.66 -8.39 17.20
N LEU A 198 -8.02 -8.73 18.32
CA LEU A 198 -6.58 -8.53 18.51
C LEU A 198 -5.73 -9.62 17.86
N ASP A 199 -4.58 -9.23 17.32
CA ASP A 199 -3.50 -10.13 16.94
C ASP A 199 -2.61 -10.45 18.15
N PHE A 200 -3.06 -11.43 18.92
CA PHE A 200 -2.31 -11.90 20.07
C PHE A 200 -0.89 -12.34 19.70
N GLN A 201 -0.61 -12.88 18.51
CA GLN A 201 0.75 -13.33 18.16
C GLN A 201 1.78 -12.19 18.10
N SER A 202 1.32 -10.95 17.97
CA SER A 202 2.15 -9.75 17.93
C SER A 202 2.29 -9.07 19.30
N LEU A 203 1.50 -9.46 20.30
CA LEU A 203 1.60 -8.98 21.69
C LEU A 203 2.65 -9.76 22.48
N SER A 204 3.42 -9.07 23.31
CA SER A 204 4.39 -9.70 24.22
C SER A 204 3.69 -10.41 25.40
N GLN A 205 4.45 -11.22 26.14
CA GLN A 205 3.93 -11.88 27.36
C GLN A 205 3.57 -10.86 28.44
N ASP A 206 4.32 -9.75 28.51
CA ASP A 206 4.11 -8.66 29.45
C ASP A 206 2.88 -7.84 29.06
N ASP A 207 2.65 -7.61 27.77
CA ASP A 207 1.43 -6.93 27.29
C ASP A 207 0.18 -7.69 27.72
N VAL A 208 0.14 -9.01 27.49
CA VAL A 208 -1.00 -9.85 27.91
C VAL A 208 -1.14 -9.88 29.43
N ALA A 209 -0.03 -9.81 30.17
CA ALA A 209 -0.07 -9.68 31.63
C ALA A 209 -0.65 -8.33 32.07
N ASN A 210 -0.27 -7.26 31.37
CA ASN A 210 -0.73 -5.91 31.65
C ASN A 210 -2.23 -5.76 31.42
N MET A 211 -2.80 -6.44 30.41
CA MET A 211 -4.24 -6.47 30.14
C MET A 211 -5.07 -6.97 31.34
N LEU A 212 -4.55 -7.91 32.13
CA LEU A 212 -5.26 -8.47 33.28
C LEU A 212 -5.47 -7.45 34.43
N PHE A 213 -4.74 -6.34 34.45
CA PHE A 213 -4.91 -5.29 35.46
C PHE A 213 -6.01 -4.28 35.11
N TYR A 214 -6.60 -4.36 33.92
CA TYR A 214 -7.70 -3.46 33.54
C TYR A 214 -9.01 -3.94 34.18
N ASP A 215 -9.75 -3.00 34.76
CA ASP A 215 -10.98 -3.30 35.51
C ASP A 215 -11.99 -4.10 34.66
N VAL A 216 -12.20 -3.70 33.40
CA VAL A 216 -13.09 -4.40 32.44
C VAL A 216 -12.74 -5.88 32.24
N ILE A 217 -11.45 -6.24 32.31
CA ILE A 217 -10.99 -7.62 32.19
C ILE A 217 -11.22 -8.35 33.51
N SER A 218 -10.81 -7.74 34.62
CA SER A 218 -10.92 -8.35 35.95
C SER A 218 -12.38 -8.61 36.38
N GLN A 219 -13.31 -7.78 35.90
CA GLN A 219 -14.74 -7.91 36.15
C GLN A 219 -15.41 -8.95 35.25
N SER A 220 -14.74 -9.39 34.17
CA SER A 220 -15.22 -10.43 33.26
C SER A 220 -14.47 -11.76 33.52
N PRO A 221 -15.11 -12.74 34.18
CA PRO A 221 -14.49 -14.04 34.45
C PRO A 221 -14.04 -14.74 33.17
N GLN A 222 -14.84 -14.63 32.11
CA GLN A 222 -14.55 -15.24 30.81
C GLN A 222 -13.30 -14.63 30.16
N ALA A 223 -13.18 -13.31 30.13
CA ALA A 223 -12.01 -12.64 29.56
C ALA A 223 -10.73 -12.95 30.34
N THR A 224 -10.81 -12.95 31.68
CA THR A 224 -9.69 -13.30 32.57
C THR A 224 -9.22 -14.73 32.31
N GLU A 225 -10.13 -15.70 32.29
CA GLU A 225 -9.81 -17.13 32.06
C GLU A 225 -9.15 -17.35 30.68
N ILE A 226 -9.64 -16.66 29.64
CA ILE A 226 -9.06 -16.71 28.28
C ILE A 226 -7.62 -16.17 28.27
N LEU A 227 -7.37 -15.00 28.87
CA LEU A 227 -6.05 -14.38 28.88
C LEU A 227 -5.05 -15.15 29.75
N GLU A 228 -5.48 -15.69 30.89
CA GLU A 228 -4.64 -16.56 31.72
C GLU A 228 -4.27 -17.85 30.99
N THR A 229 -5.25 -18.53 30.38
CA THR A 229 -5.02 -19.73 29.57
C THR A 229 -4.08 -19.44 28.40
N LEU A 230 -4.23 -18.28 27.75
CA LEU A 230 -3.34 -17.83 26.67
C LEU A 230 -1.90 -17.66 27.19
N ARG A 231 -1.71 -17.05 28.37
CA ARG A 231 -0.39 -16.87 28.98
C ARG A 231 0.26 -18.21 29.32
N GLU A 232 -0.50 -19.16 29.86
CA GLU A 232 -0.01 -20.52 30.16
C GLU A 232 0.39 -21.27 28.90
N CYS A 233 -0.45 -21.24 27.85
CA CYS A 233 -0.14 -21.83 26.56
C CYS A 233 1.16 -21.27 25.96
N ARG A 234 1.41 -19.96 26.11
CA ARG A 234 2.64 -19.32 25.62
C ARG A 234 3.88 -19.71 26.41
N LYS A 235 3.80 -19.74 27.74
CA LYS A 235 4.92 -20.18 28.60
C LYS A 235 5.31 -21.61 28.25
N HIS A 236 4.33 -22.51 28.15
CA HIS A 236 4.59 -23.88 27.72
C HIS A 236 5.14 -23.98 26.29
N ASN A 237 4.74 -23.11 25.35
CA ASN A 237 5.33 -23.09 24.01
C ASN A 237 6.77 -22.54 23.98
N GLN A 238 7.12 -21.61 24.88
CA GLN A 238 8.51 -21.14 25.05
C GLN A 238 9.39 -22.25 25.63
N ASP A 239 8.89 -22.99 26.62
CA ASP A 239 9.59 -24.16 27.18
C ASP A 239 9.73 -25.30 26.14
N LYS A 240 8.76 -25.44 25.22
CA LYS A 240 8.76 -26.42 24.10
C LYS A 240 9.70 -26.11 22.94
N ARG A 241 10.33 -24.92 22.87
CA ARG A 241 11.44 -24.70 21.92
C ARG A 241 12.70 -25.49 22.32
N ASN A 242 12.73 -26.08 23.53
CA ASN A 242 13.81 -26.92 24.03
C ASN A 242 13.54 -28.44 23.94
N GLU A 243 12.34 -28.93 23.61
CA GLU A 243 12.09 -30.39 23.42
C GLU A 243 10.80 -30.71 22.60
N LYS A 244 10.80 -31.86 21.92
CA LYS A 244 9.99 -32.21 20.73
C LYS A 244 8.56 -32.74 21.04
N TYR A 245 7.55 -32.12 20.42
CA TYR A 245 6.15 -32.55 20.10
C TYR A 245 5.04 -32.70 21.18
N SER A 246 3.88 -32.08 20.85
CA SER A 246 2.52 -32.70 20.76
C SER A 246 1.78 -33.24 22.01
N GLU A 247 1.70 -32.51 23.12
CA GLU A 247 0.80 -32.88 24.24
C GLU A 247 0.15 -31.66 24.92
N ILE A 248 -0.79 -30.98 24.26
CA ILE A 248 -1.71 -30.02 24.94
C ILE A 248 -3.14 -30.58 24.97
N TRP A 249 -3.45 -31.57 24.12
CA TRP A 249 -4.81 -32.08 23.91
C TRP A 249 -4.90 -33.60 24.08
N LYS A 250 -3.98 -34.20 24.85
CA LYS A 250 -4.21 -35.58 25.28
C LYS A 250 -5.05 -35.52 26.53
N ASP A 251 -6.26 -36.03 26.38
CA ASP A 251 -7.19 -36.37 27.45
C ASP A 251 -6.45 -36.97 28.64
N ASN A 252 -6.71 -36.43 29.84
CA ASN A 252 -7.00 -37.19 31.05
C ASN A 252 -7.32 -36.24 32.22
N ASP A 253 -8.60 -36.20 32.57
CA ASP A 253 -9.21 -36.24 33.90
C ASP A 253 -8.77 -35.25 34.99
N MET A 254 -9.66 -34.30 35.31
CA MET A 254 -10.46 -34.36 36.54
C MET A 254 -11.57 -33.30 36.59
N GLU A 255 -12.77 -33.77 36.94
CA GLU A 255 -14.02 -33.05 37.08
C GLU A 255 -13.95 -31.94 38.12
N THR A 256 -14.51 -30.78 37.77
CA THR A 256 -15.42 -29.90 38.56
C THR A 256 -15.32 -28.45 38.08
N GLN A 257 -15.92 -28.18 36.91
CA GLN A 257 -16.58 -26.94 36.48
C GLN A 257 -17.00 -27.17 35.01
N SER A 258 -18.27 -26.85 34.70
CA SER A 258 -18.98 -27.07 33.43
C SER A 258 -18.08 -27.37 32.22
N SER A 259 -18.15 -28.60 31.69
CA SER A 259 -17.38 -29.07 30.51
C SER A 259 -17.47 -28.12 29.31
N ASP A 260 -18.59 -27.41 29.21
CA ASP A 260 -18.90 -26.53 28.08
C ASP A 260 -18.15 -25.20 28.16
N GLN A 261 -17.93 -24.66 29.37
CA GLN A 261 -17.22 -23.41 29.58
C GLN A 261 -15.71 -23.58 29.30
N LYS A 262 -15.11 -24.67 29.79
CA LYS A 262 -13.71 -25.01 29.47
C LYS A 262 -13.51 -25.23 27.97
N ASN A 263 -14.43 -25.93 27.32
CA ASN A 263 -14.38 -26.14 25.87
C ASN A 263 -14.51 -24.84 25.07
N PHE A 264 -15.35 -23.90 25.54
CA PHE A 264 -15.47 -22.57 24.95
C PHE A 264 -14.16 -21.77 25.05
N VAL A 265 -13.57 -21.66 26.24
CA VAL A 265 -12.31 -20.94 26.48
C VAL A 265 -11.19 -21.49 25.61
N ILE A 266 -11.05 -22.81 25.58
CA ILE A 266 -10.12 -23.54 24.72
C ILE A 266 -10.30 -23.18 23.24
N THR A 267 -11.55 -23.07 22.79
CA THR A 267 -11.89 -22.80 21.40
C THR A 267 -11.53 -21.36 21.03
N GLU A 268 -11.83 -20.39 21.89
CA GLU A 268 -11.44 -18.99 21.67
C GLU A 268 -9.91 -18.81 21.74
N VAL A 269 -9.21 -19.44 22.67
CA VAL A 269 -7.73 -19.40 22.72
C VAL A 269 -7.12 -19.98 21.44
N LYS A 270 -7.65 -21.09 20.92
CA LYS A 270 -7.22 -21.64 19.62
C LYS A 270 -7.49 -20.67 18.48
N LYS A 271 -8.63 -19.99 18.47
CA LYS A 271 -8.98 -19.00 17.46
C LYS A 271 -8.03 -17.81 17.50
N PHE A 272 -7.70 -17.31 18.69
CA PHE A 272 -6.76 -16.20 18.90
C PHE A 272 -5.35 -16.56 18.41
N LEU A 273 -4.88 -17.77 18.71
CA LEU A 273 -3.56 -18.26 18.26
C LEU A 273 -3.50 -18.61 16.77
N ARG A 274 -4.65 -18.90 16.12
CA ARG A 274 -4.74 -19.18 14.68
C ARG A 274 -4.92 -17.93 13.83
N LYS A 275 -5.34 -16.81 14.42
CA LYS A 275 -5.56 -15.56 13.71
C LYS A 275 -4.27 -15.14 13.01
N PRO A 276 -4.29 -14.84 11.69
CA PRO A 276 -3.09 -14.42 10.99
C PRO A 276 -2.59 -13.09 11.55
N LYS A 277 -1.26 -12.90 11.51
CA LYS A 277 -0.68 -11.60 11.82
C LYS A 277 -1.25 -10.52 10.90
N ARG A 278 -1.39 -9.31 11.43
CA ARG A 278 -1.76 -8.15 10.61
C ARG A 278 -0.75 -7.98 9.47
N LYS A 279 -1.26 -7.61 8.31
CA LYS A 279 -0.50 -7.35 7.08
C LYS A 279 -0.63 -5.89 6.77
N LEU A 280 0.45 -5.20 6.42
CA LEU A 280 0.34 -3.81 6.03
C LEU A 280 -0.59 -3.66 4.81
N PRO A 281 -1.35 -2.55 4.69
CA PRO A 281 -2.08 -2.24 3.46
C PRO A 281 -1.15 -2.32 2.25
N PHE A 282 -1.69 -2.66 1.08
CA PHE A 282 -0.93 -2.77 -0.17
C PHE A 282 -0.05 -1.55 -0.40
N LEU A 283 1.27 -1.76 -0.38
CA LEU A 283 2.24 -0.72 -0.68
C LEU A 283 2.72 -0.86 -2.14
N PRO A 284 2.92 0.26 -2.83
CA PRO A 284 3.72 0.25 -4.06
C PRO A 284 5.14 -0.18 -3.68
N CYS A 285 5.75 -1.04 -4.49
CA CYS A 285 6.99 -1.72 -4.10
C CYS A 285 8.11 -1.54 -5.12
N VAL A 286 7.82 -1.14 -6.36
CA VAL A 286 8.79 -1.17 -7.45
C VAL A 286 8.54 -0.06 -8.45
N VAL A 287 9.61 0.58 -8.91
CA VAL A 287 9.60 1.45 -10.09
C VAL A 287 10.27 0.68 -11.23
N GLY A 288 9.64 0.66 -12.39
CA GLY A 288 10.16 0.01 -13.59
C GLY A 288 9.73 0.76 -14.86
N PHE A 289 9.91 0.13 -16.01
CA PHE A 289 9.52 0.65 -17.30
C PHE A 289 8.61 -0.33 -18.03
N LYS A 290 7.66 0.24 -18.76
CA LYS A 290 6.72 -0.45 -19.62
C LYS A 290 7.05 -0.15 -21.08
N ARG A 291 7.16 -1.16 -21.93
CA ARG A 291 7.42 -0.95 -23.37
C ARG A 291 6.10 -0.71 -24.10
N SER A 292 6.05 0.34 -24.91
CA SER A 292 4.88 0.61 -25.76
C SER A 292 4.63 -0.53 -26.76
N ASN A 293 3.47 -1.18 -26.66
CA ASN A 293 3.04 -2.29 -27.52
C ASN A 293 2.90 -1.90 -29.02
N THR A 294 2.95 -0.62 -29.37
CA THR A 294 2.79 -0.13 -30.75
C THR A 294 3.88 -0.65 -31.70
N ILE A 295 5.05 -1.03 -31.18
CA ILE A 295 6.18 -1.53 -32.00
C ILE A 295 6.01 -3.01 -32.36
N LYS A 296 5.35 -3.84 -31.53
CA LYS A 296 5.09 -5.26 -31.86
C LYS A 296 4.26 -5.40 -33.14
N LYS A 297 3.31 -4.49 -33.39
CA LYS A 297 2.51 -4.46 -34.63
C LYS A 297 3.27 -4.02 -35.88
N LYS A 298 4.34 -3.23 -35.75
CA LYS A 298 5.19 -2.84 -36.89
C LYS A 298 6.17 -3.94 -37.28
N LYS A 299 6.75 -4.67 -36.31
CA LYS A 299 7.60 -5.83 -36.60
C LYS A 299 6.83 -6.98 -37.25
N ALA A 300 5.58 -7.21 -36.86
CA ALA A 300 4.72 -8.22 -37.48
C ALA A 300 4.23 -7.87 -38.90
N LYS A 301 4.49 -6.65 -39.40
CA LYS A 301 4.14 -6.20 -40.76
C LYS A 301 5.33 -6.03 -41.70
N LEU A 302 6.55 -6.28 -41.22
CA LEU A 302 7.80 -6.06 -41.95
C LEU A 302 8.63 -7.35 -42.10
N SER A 303 8.05 -8.51 -41.77
CA SER A 303 8.73 -9.82 -41.82
C SER A 303 8.43 -10.65 -43.08
N ASP A 304 7.83 -10.06 -44.11
CA ASP A 304 7.46 -10.79 -45.33
C ASP A 304 8.38 -10.54 -46.54
N ASP A 305 9.49 -9.82 -46.39
CA ASP A 305 10.49 -9.67 -47.47
C ASP A 305 11.90 -10.05 -46.97
N GLU A 306 12.31 -11.27 -47.33
CA GLU A 306 13.67 -11.79 -47.18
C GLU A 306 14.65 -11.06 -48.12
N SER A 307 15.73 -10.50 -47.56
CA SER A 307 17.04 -10.54 -48.22
C SER A 307 18.15 -10.43 -47.18
N ASP A 308 19.00 -11.47 -47.16
CA ASP A 308 20.17 -11.62 -46.31
C ASP A 308 21.20 -10.51 -46.58
N SER A 309 21.45 -9.66 -45.58
CA SER A 309 22.73 -8.99 -45.40
C SER A 309 22.93 -8.63 -43.92
N GLU A 310 24.04 -9.09 -43.34
CA GLU A 310 24.42 -8.80 -41.96
C GLU A 310 24.55 -7.28 -41.74
N PRO A 311 23.86 -6.66 -40.76
CA PRO A 311 24.04 -5.24 -40.50
C PRO A 311 25.29 -5.02 -39.65
N GLN A 312 26.31 -4.42 -40.27
CA GLN A 312 27.46 -3.84 -39.59
C GLN A 312 27.01 -2.91 -38.46
N THR A 313 27.63 -3.08 -37.30
CA THR A 313 27.34 -2.38 -36.04
C THR A 313 27.72 -0.90 -36.12
N HIS A 314 26.80 -0.06 -36.61
CA HIS A 314 26.94 1.38 -36.49
C HIS A 314 26.59 1.88 -35.06
N PRO A 315 27.34 2.85 -34.49
CA PRO A 315 27.12 3.39 -33.14
C PRO A 315 25.78 4.12 -32.91
N ASN A 316 25.00 4.31 -33.99
CA ASN A 316 23.74 5.07 -33.96
C ASN A 316 22.51 4.25 -33.52
N ALA A 317 22.65 2.94 -33.31
CA ALA A 317 21.56 2.09 -32.80
C ALA A 317 21.14 2.41 -31.34
N ARG A 318 21.97 3.15 -30.58
CA ARG A 318 21.65 3.60 -29.22
C ARG A 318 20.66 4.78 -29.14
N ARG A 319 20.26 5.38 -30.27
CA ARG A 319 19.37 6.56 -30.30
C ARG A 319 17.89 6.27 -30.62
N GLN A 320 17.45 5.01 -30.71
CA GLN A 320 16.06 4.66 -31.10
C GLN A 320 15.25 3.84 -30.08
N ASN A 321 15.59 3.85 -28.78
CA ASN A 321 14.77 3.23 -27.72
C ASN A 321 14.03 4.27 -26.85
N MET A 322 13.22 5.14 -27.47
CA MET A 322 12.42 6.17 -26.78
C MET A 322 10.95 5.75 -26.53
N SER A 323 10.65 4.45 -26.39
CA SER A 323 9.28 3.96 -26.18
C SER A 323 9.05 3.23 -24.84
N ALA A 324 9.96 3.41 -23.89
CA ALA A 324 9.83 2.85 -22.54
C ALA A 324 9.27 3.95 -21.61
N LEU A 325 8.12 3.67 -21.00
CA LEU A 325 7.45 4.59 -20.09
C LEU A 325 7.80 4.22 -18.65
N PRO A 326 8.26 5.16 -17.80
CA PRO A 326 8.45 4.88 -16.38
C PRO A 326 7.09 4.62 -15.71
N VAL A 327 7.03 3.55 -14.92
CA VAL A 327 5.81 3.03 -14.28
C VAL A 327 6.11 2.66 -12.84
N VAL A 328 5.18 2.98 -11.94
CA VAL A 328 5.17 2.46 -10.57
C VAL A 328 4.31 1.20 -10.54
N TYR A 329 4.88 0.12 -10.03
CA TYR A 329 4.23 -1.16 -9.79
C TYR A 329 4.06 -1.41 -8.29
N SER A 330 2.90 -1.95 -7.90
CA SER A 330 2.69 -2.57 -6.59
C SER A 330 2.88 -4.07 -6.73
N PHE A 331 3.66 -4.64 -5.82
CA PHE A 331 3.84 -6.08 -5.73
C PHE A 331 3.07 -6.61 -4.53
N ASP A 332 2.14 -7.52 -4.77
CA ASP A 332 1.43 -8.28 -3.75
C ASP A 332 2.23 -9.53 -3.41
N PRO A 333 2.85 -9.62 -2.22
CA PRO A 333 3.60 -10.81 -1.82
C PRO A 333 2.70 -12.01 -1.50
N VAL A 334 1.42 -11.80 -1.19
CA VAL A 334 0.46 -12.85 -0.83
C VAL A 334 -0.06 -13.53 -2.08
N ASN A 335 -0.62 -12.74 -3.01
CA ASN A 335 -1.15 -13.27 -4.26
C ASN A 335 -0.06 -13.43 -5.33
N LYS A 336 1.17 -12.95 -5.06
CA LYS A 336 2.29 -12.97 -6.00
C LYS A 336 1.86 -12.34 -7.32
N THR A 337 1.33 -11.13 -7.24
CA THR A 337 0.91 -10.38 -8.42
C THR A 337 1.61 -9.04 -8.48
N VAL A 338 1.92 -8.60 -9.69
CA VAL A 338 2.41 -7.25 -9.94
C VAL A 338 1.29 -6.50 -10.64
N LYS A 339 0.90 -5.36 -10.07
CA LYS A 339 -0.11 -4.46 -10.62
C LYS A 339 0.54 -3.13 -10.95
N GLU A 340 0.29 -2.64 -12.17
CA GLU A 340 0.60 -1.27 -12.54
C GLU A 340 -0.27 -0.31 -11.71
N VAL A 341 0.38 0.55 -10.92
CA VAL A 341 -0.29 1.53 -10.06
C VAL A 341 -0.38 2.87 -10.79
N LEU A 342 0.70 3.25 -11.49
CA LEU A 342 0.81 4.58 -12.08
C LEU A 342 1.80 4.57 -13.24
N THR A 343 1.33 4.89 -14.44
CA THR A 343 2.20 5.29 -15.55
C THR A 343 2.62 6.75 -15.34
N LEU A 344 3.92 7.00 -15.16
CA LEU A 344 4.44 8.33 -14.86
C LEU A 344 4.39 9.30 -16.06
N THR A 345 3.89 8.87 -17.22
CA THR A 345 3.63 9.73 -18.39
C THR A 345 2.49 10.73 -18.18
N LYS A 346 1.61 10.51 -17.20
CA LYS A 346 0.54 11.46 -16.83
C LYS A 346 1.06 12.64 -16.00
N LEU A 347 2.33 12.65 -15.60
CA LEU A 347 3.00 13.88 -15.20
C LEU A 347 3.12 14.75 -16.45
N CYS A 348 2.33 15.81 -16.55
CA CYS A 348 2.53 16.84 -17.57
C CYS A 348 4.02 17.25 -17.49
N GLU A 349 4.76 17.05 -18.59
CA GLU A 349 6.24 17.04 -18.64
C GLU A 349 6.89 15.86 -17.89
N GLY A 350 6.67 14.64 -18.42
CA GLY A 350 7.01 13.39 -17.72
C GLY A 350 8.50 13.11 -17.43
N PRO A 351 8.79 12.16 -16.52
CA PRO A 351 10.13 11.77 -16.10
C PRO A 351 10.94 10.96 -17.13
N ILE A 352 10.47 10.82 -18.37
CA ILE A 352 11.23 10.15 -19.46
C ILE A 352 12.60 10.81 -19.68
N GLN A 353 12.75 12.08 -19.28
CA GLN A 353 14.02 12.81 -19.37
C GLN A 353 14.66 13.14 -18.01
N CYS A 354 14.03 12.78 -16.87
CA CYS A 354 14.54 13.10 -15.54
C CYS A 354 15.44 11.97 -15.02
N SER A 355 16.71 12.25 -14.79
CA SER A 355 17.71 11.29 -14.30
C SER A 355 18.07 11.54 -12.84
N GLY A 356 18.22 10.46 -12.06
CA GLY A 356 18.72 10.52 -10.69
C GLY A 356 17.72 11.08 -9.66
N TYR A 357 16.41 11.06 -9.97
CA TYR A 357 15.37 11.24 -8.96
C TYR A 357 15.32 10.05 -8.01
N GLN A 358 14.69 10.23 -6.85
CA GLN A 358 14.44 9.17 -5.87
C GLN A 358 12.93 8.98 -5.71
N VAL A 359 12.53 7.76 -5.38
CA VAL A 359 11.13 7.41 -5.09
C VAL A 359 11.06 6.80 -3.70
N CYS A 360 10.13 7.28 -2.89
CA CYS A 360 9.89 6.77 -1.53
C CYS A 360 8.39 6.54 -1.33
N SER A 361 8.02 5.57 -0.50
CA SER A 361 6.64 5.37 -0.08
C SER A 361 6.51 5.63 1.43
N ILE A 362 5.48 6.38 1.80
CA ILE A 362 5.03 6.54 3.19
C ILE A 362 3.52 6.32 3.15
N GLY A 363 3.10 5.15 3.63
CA GLY A 363 1.73 4.70 3.48
C GLY A 363 1.27 4.65 2.03
N PRO A 364 0.04 5.09 1.74
CA PRO A 364 -0.46 5.09 0.36
C PRO A 364 0.19 6.19 -0.51
N SER A 365 1.07 7.03 0.04
CA SER A 365 1.68 8.12 -0.71
C SER A 365 3.04 7.73 -1.28
N ILE A 366 3.20 7.93 -2.59
CA ILE A 366 4.46 7.76 -3.33
C ILE A 366 5.05 9.12 -3.58
N TYR A 367 6.23 9.40 -3.06
CA TYR A 367 6.98 10.64 -3.26
C TYR A 367 7.98 10.50 -4.39
N ILE A 368 8.09 11.52 -5.23
CA ILE A 368 9.08 11.63 -6.31
C ILE A 368 9.92 12.88 -6.04
N LEU A 369 11.21 12.68 -5.81
CA LEU A 369 12.10 13.68 -5.24
C LEU A 369 13.36 13.89 -6.09
N GLY A 370 13.67 15.16 -6.38
CA GLY A 370 14.87 15.60 -7.07
C GLY A 370 15.01 15.03 -8.49
N GLY A 371 16.25 15.01 -8.97
CA GLY A 371 16.61 14.64 -10.34
C GLY A 371 16.92 15.82 -11.25
N GLU A 372 17.42 15.52 -12.45
CA GLU A 372 17.72 16.50 -13.49
C GLU A 372 17.14 16.05 -14.82
N TYR A 373 16.31 16.91 -15.41
CA TYR A 373 15.83 16.76 -16.77
C TYR A 373 16.98 17.02 -17.75
N LEU A 374 17.13 16.17 -18.76
CA LEU A 374 18.18 16.31 -19.77
C LEU A 374 19.56 16.47 -19.09
N LEU A 375 20.03 15.38 -18.49
CA LEU A 375 21.26 15.34 -17.70
C LEU A 375 22.41 16.18 -18.30
N GLY A 376 22.95 17.09 -17.50
CA GLY A 376 24.06 17.96 -17.88
C GLY A 376 23.64 19.32 -18.44
N HIS A 377 22.35 19.55 -18.69
CA HIS A 377 21.80 20.84 -19.11
C HIS A 377 21.40 21.76 -17.95
N SER A 378 21.63 21.35 -16.69
CA SER A 378 21.26 22.11 -15.49
C SER A 378 19.76 22.39 -15.38
N ASN A 379 18.92 21.56 -16.01
CA ASN A 379 17.47 21.63 -15.89
C ASN A 379 17.01 20.74 -14.72
N TRP A 380 17.12 21.27 -13.51
CA TRP A 380 16.85 20.51 -12.29
C TRP A 380 15.36 20.34 -12.02
N ASN A 381 14.96 19.15 -11.56
CA ASN A 381 13.64 18.96 -11.00
C ASN A 381 13.57 19.68 -9.63
N LYS A 382 12.77 20.75 -9.59
CA LYS A 382 12.50 21.51 -8.37
C LYS A 382 11.16 21.12 -7.74
N GLU A 383 10.33 20.38 -8.44
CA GLU A 383 9.01 20.02 -7.97
C GLU A 383 9.11 18.76 -7.12
N ASN A 384 8.65 18.86 -5.87
CA ASN A 384 8.38 17.72 -5.01
C ASN A 384 6.90 17.36 -5.19
N ARG A 385 6.61 16.13 -5.60
CA ARG A 385 5.25 15.66 -5.82
C ARG A 385 5.04 14.33 -5.12
N SER A 386 3.84 14.13 -4.57
CA SER A 386 3.39 12.84 -4.11
C SER A 386 2.13 12.38 -4.83
N TYR A 387 2.02 11.09 -5.08
CA TYR A 387 0.81 10.44 -5.59
C TYR A 387 0.22 9.55 -4.52
N ASN A 388 -1.03 9.81 -4.13
CA ASN A 388 -1.76 8.97 -3.19
C ASN A 388 -2.47 7.84 -3.96
N THR A 389 -2.08 6.60 -3.67
CA THR A 389 -2.61 5.40 -4.35
C THR A 389 -4.02 5.03 -3.91
N ALA A 390 -4.50 5.56 -2.78
CA ALA A 390 -5.86 5.35 -2.31
C ALA A 390 -6.85 6.33 -2.97
N THR A 391 -6.48 7.61 -3.07
CA THR A 391 -7.35 8.65 -3.66
C THR A 391 -7.10 8.88 -5.15
N HIS A 392 -6.02 8.33 -5.71
CA HIS A 392 -5.57 8.54 -7.09
C HIS A 392 -5.21 9.98 -7.44
N ASN A 393 -4.79 10.76 -6.43
CA ASN A 393 -4.52 12.18 -6.58
C ASN A 393 -3.06 12.56 -6.37
N TRP A 394 -2.65 13.60 -7.09
CA TRP A 394 -1.34 14.23 -6.96
C TRP A 394 -1.39 15.40 -5.99
N THR A 395 -0.37 15.49 -5.15
CA THR A 395 -0.13 16.63 -4.26
C THR A 395 1.21 17.24 -4.62
N ILE A 396 1.24 18.56 -4.77
CA ILE A 396 2.48 19.33 -4.96
C ILE A 396 2.93 19.82 -3.59
N HIS A 397 4.20 19.57 -3.28
CA HIS A 397 4.85 19.95 -2.04
C HIS A 397 5.85 21.08 -2.29
N PRO A 398 6.31 21.78 -1.23
CA PRO A 398 7.37 22.76 -1.36
C PRO A 398 8.61 22.19 -2.05
N SER A 399 9.21 23.00 -2.91
CA SER A 399 10.41 22.65 -3.67
C SER A 399 11.58 22.25 -2.77
N LEU A 400 12.45 21.38 -3.30
CA LEU A 400 13.68 20.99 -2.60
C LEU A 400 14.52 22.23 -2.24
N PRO A 401 15.07 22.32 -1.01
CA PRO A 401 15.95 23.43 -0.61
C PRO A 401 17.14 23.58 -1.56
N GLN A 402 17.73 22.44 -1.94
CA GLN A 402 18.80 22.36 -2.92
C GLN A 402 18.48 21.32 -3.99
N PRO A 403 18.39 21.71 -5.28
CA PRO A 403 18.21 20.75 -6.36
C PRO A 403 19.39 19.79 -6.46
N ARG A 404 19.08 18.49 -6.50
CA ARG A 404 20.08 17.41 -6.47
C ARG A 404 19.62 16.18 -7.27
N ARG A 405 20.57 15.38 -7.75
CA ARG A 405 20.33 14.10 -8.44
C ARG A 405 21.27 13.02 -7.95
N HIS A 406 20.90 11.75 -8.13
CA HIS A 406 21.62 10.59 -7.59
C HIS A 406 21.95 10.75 -6.10
N HIS A 407 21.06 11.43 -5.38
CA HIS A 407 21.13 11.52 -3.93
C HIS A 407 20.55 10.23 -3.35
N MET A 408 20.87 9.95 -2.10
CA MET A 408 20.25 8.84 -1.37
C MET A 408 18.98 9.36 -0.70
N ALA A 409 17.94 8.53 -0.63
CA ALA A 409 16.72 8.85 0.11
C ALA A 409 16.44 7.77 1.16
N CYS A 410 16.03 8.18 2.36
CA CYS A 410 15.66 7.27 3.44
C CYS A 410 14.44 7.79 4.18
N VAL A 411 13.42 6.94 4.31
CA VAL A 411 12.27 7.19 5.18
C VAL A 411 12.63 6.82 6.61
N LEU A 412 12.38 7.72 7.54
CA LEU A 412 12.43 7.47 8.97
C LEU A 412 11.20 8.12 9.62
N ASP A 413 10.35 7.29 10.22
CA ASP A 413 9.06 7.71 10.79
C ASP A 413 8.20 8.44 9.73
N HIS A 414 7.95 9.74 9.90
CA HIS A 414 7.21 10.58 8.95
C HIS A 414 8.10 11.49 8.09
N ASP A 415 9.41 11.39 8.25
CA ASP A 415 10.39 12.24 7.57
C ASP A 415 11.04 11.48 6.41
N ILE A 416 11.22 12.17 5.27
CA ILE A 416 12.05 11.70 4.16
C ILE A 416 13.37 12.45 4.19
N TYR A 417 14.47 11.73 4.43
CA TYR A 417 15.81 12.30 4.43
C TYR A 417 16.44 12.14 3.05
N LEU A 418 16.95 13.25 2.50
CA LEU A 418 17.74 13.29 1.27
C LEU A 418 19.20 13.56 1.63
N LEU A 419 20.09 12.64 1.26
CA LEU A 419 21.50 12.67 1.64
C LEU A 419 22.39 12.75 0.40
N GLY A 420 23.25 13.76 0.37
CA GLY A 420 24.29 13.91 -0.65
C GLY A 420 23.78 13.96 -2.09
N GLY A 421 24.49 13.27 -2.98
CA GLY A 421 24.25 13.29 -4.42
C GLY A 421 25.02 14.40 -5.15
N PHE A 422 24.58 14.73 -6.36
CA PHE A 422 25.17 15.79 -7.17
C PHE A 422 24.26 17.02 -7.20
N GLY A 423 24.80 18.16 -6.81
CA GLY A 423 24.19 19.47 -6.97
C GLY A 423 24.63 20.18 -8.26
N LYS A 424 24.46 21.51 -8.27
CA LYS A 424 24.89 22.38 -9.38
C LYS A 424 26.37 22.16 -9.73
N HIS A 425 26.70 22.34 -11.01
CA HIS A 425 28.06 22.14 -11.54
C HIS A 425 28.66 20.74 -11.28
N ARG A 426 27.82 19.73 -11.01
CA ARG A 426 28.24 18.34 -10.70
C ARG A 426 29.07 18.22 -9.41
N VAL A 427 28.90 19.15 -8.48
CA VAL A 427 29.54 19.08 -7.16
C VAL A 427 28.85 18.00 -6.33
N VAL A 428 29.64 17.09 -5.76
CA VAL A 428 29.15 16.08 -4.81
C VAL A 428 28.83 16.77 -3.48
N GLN A 429 27.66 16.50 -2.92
CA GLN A 429 27.20 17.15 -1.70
C GLN A 429 27.41 16.29 -0.44
N SER A 430 27.66 16.96 0.69
CA SER A 430 27.54 16.42 2.04
C SER A 430 26.18 16.73 2.67
N SER A 431 25.40 17.62 2.06
CA SER A 431 24.18 18.18 2.65
C SER A 431 23.08 17.14 2.86
N VAL A 432 22.35 17.33 3.95
CA VAL A 432 21.25 16.48 4.37
C VAL A 432 20.01 17.36 4.56
N ASP A 433 18.94 17.03 3.84
CA ASP A 433 17.65 17.70 4.01
C ASP A 433 16.61 16.68 4.46
N ALA A 434 15.78 17.05 5.43
CA ALA A 434 14.64 16.25 5.88
C ALA A 434 13.34 16.92 5.43
N PHE A 435 12.44 16.14 4.83
CA PHE A 435 11.09 16.57 4.49
C PHE A 435 10.09 15.92 5.43
N ASP A 436 9.45 16.72 6.27
CA ASP A 436 8.37 16.26 7.13
C ASP A 436 7.09 16.13 6.30
N THR A 437 6.63 14.89 6.10
CA THR A 437 5.43 14.61 5.30
C THR A 437 4.12 14.99 5.97
N SER A 438 4.14 15.25 7.28
CA SER A 438 2.96 15.66 8.03
C SER A 438 2.71 17.16 7.96
N THR A 439 3.78 17.96 7.99
CA THR A 439 3.71 19.43 7.91
C THR A 439 3.99 19.98 6.51
N GLY A 440 4.61 19.19 5.64
CA GLY A 440 5.03 19.60 4.31
C GLY A 440 6.25 20.54 4.34
N ILE A 441 7.02 20.57 5.43
CA ILE A 441 8.12 21.51 5.64
C ILE A 441 9.48 20.81 5.46
N TRP A 442 10.40 21.51 4.82
CA TRP A 442 11.80 21.09 4.74
C TRP A 442 12.62 21.62 5.91
N ARG A 443 13.51 20.79 6.43
CA ARG A 443 14.49 21.12 7.45
C ARG A 443 15.88 20.77 6.94
N GLU A 444 16.79 21.73 6.99
CA GLU A 444 18.22 21.49 6.78
C GLU A 444 18.78 20.79 8.03
N CYS A 445 19.51 19.69 7.82
CA CYS A 445 20.14 18.91 8.86
C CYS A 445 21.67 19.05 8.78
N SER A 446 22.35 18.63 9.83
CA SER A 446 23.81 18.60 9.87
C SER A 446 24.39 17.79 8.72
N ASP A 447 25.34 18.40 8.03
CA ASP A 447 26.07 17.80 6.92
C ASP A 447 26.74 16.48 7.30
N MET A 448 26.77 15.55 6.33
CA MET A 448 27.54 14.31 6.44
C MET A 448 29.02 14.62 6.65
N PRO A 449 29.77 13.78 7.41
CA PRO A 449 31.21 13.96 7.61
C PRO A 449 32.03 13.98 6.32
N GLN A 450 31.49 13.45 5.23
CA GLN A 450 32.09 13.52 3.89
C GLN A 450 31.03 13.68 2.80
N CYS A 451 31.45 14.18 1.64
CA CYS A 451 30.62 14.24 0.45
C CYS A 451 30.39 12.82 -0.11
N VAL A 452 29.13 12.43 -0.32
CA VAL A 452 28.77 11.09 -0.79
C VAL A 452 27.78 11.20 -1.95
N SER A 453 28.14 10.64 -3.11
CA SER A 453 27.23 10.52 -4.26
C SER A 453 26.61 9.14 -4.38
N ASN A 454 27.20 8.12 -3.77
CA ASN A 454 26.73 6.73 -3.81
C ASN A 454 27.02 6.07 -2.47
N GLY A 455 25.98 5.52 -1.86
CA GLY A 455 26.05 4.78 -0.61
C GLY A 455 24.73 4.06 -0.37
N ALA A 456 24.74 3.11 0.56
CA ALA A 456 23.55 2.41 0.98
C ALA A 456 23.07 3.02 2.30
N VAL A 457 21.85 3.55 2.34
CA VAL A 457 21.25 4.15 3.54
C VAL A 457 20.04 3.36 4.00
N CYS A 458 19.87 3.21 5.31
CA CYS A 458 18.65 2.66 5.89
C CYS A 458 18.36 3.26 7.27
N ALA A 459 17.08 3.37 7.61
CA ALA A 459 16.66 3.69 8.97
C ALA A 459 16.71 2.45 9.88
N TYR A 460 17.22 2.61 11.10
CA TYR A 460 17.29 1.57 12.13
C TYR A 460 17.18 2.20 13.52
N LYS A 461 16.23 1.74 14.35
CA LYS A 461 15.99 2.21 15.72
C LYS A 461 16.08 3.75 15.87
N LYS A 462 15.25 4.49 15.12
CA LYS A 462 15.19 5.97 15.10
C LYS A 462 16.46 6.70 14.64
N ARG A 463 17.32 6.02 13.88
CA ARG A 463 18.59 6.56 13.35
C ARG A 463 18.72 6.24 11.87
N LEU A 464 19.55 7.00 11.17
CA LEU A 464 19.95 6.65 9.80
C LEU A 464 21.35 6.04 9.83
N LEU A 465 21.52 4.91 9.17
CA LEU A 465 22.81 4.27 8.97
C LEU A 465 23.17 4.36 7.49
N LEU A 466 24.32 4.96 7.22
CA LEU A 466 24.88 5.15 5.89
C LEU A 466 26.16 4.34 5.75
N PHE A 467 26.14 3.40 4.81
CA PHE A 467 27.26 2.56 4.41
C PHE A 467 27.88 3.14 3.15
N THR A 468 29.11 3.62 3.27
CA THR A 468 29.81 4.30 2.17
C THR A 468 30.69 3.33 1.38
N GLN A 469 31.17 3.78 0.21
CA GLN A 469 32.03 2.96 -0.65
C GLN A 469 33.42 2.71 -0.04
N ASP A 470 33.91 3.62 0.80
CA ASP A 470 35.16 3.51 1.55
C ASP A 470 35.02 2.70 2.85
N LEU A 471 33.93 1.93 2.99
CA LEU A 471 33.65 1.05 4.13
C LEU A 471 33.59 1.80 5.46
N GLN A 472 33.09 3.04 5.45
CA GLN A 472 32.70 3.76 6.65
C GLN A 472 31.20 3.56 6.91
N LEU A 473 30.87 3.43 8.20
CA LEU A 473 29.52 3.54 8.71
C LEU A 473 29.36 4.93 9.34
N PHE A 474 28.50 5.73 8.74
CA PHE A 474 28.01 6.95 9.37
C PHE A 474 26.63 6.72 9.95
N THR A 475 26.48 7.06 11.23
CA THR A 475 25.20 6.99 11.94
C THR A 475 24.75 8.40 12.27
N TYR A 476 23.57 8.78 11.75
CA TYR A 476 22.92 10.05 12.06
C TYR A 476 21.91 9.88 13.17
N PHE A 477 21.91 10.82 14.11
CA PHE A 477 21.02 10.90 15.25
C PHE A 477 20.09 12.11 15.07
N PRO A 478 18.87 11.93 14.53
CA PRO A 478 17.95 13.04 14.28
C PRO A 478 17.63 13.87 15.52
N GLU A 479 17.49 13.24 16.69
CA GLU A 479 17.17 13.92 17.96
C GLU A 479 18.22 14.97 18.37
N ARG A 480 19.47 14.77 17.97
CA ARG A 480 20.59 15.66 18.34
C ARG A 480 21.16 16.41 17.14
N ASP A 481 20.64 16.13 15.94
CA ASP A 481 21.18 16.59 14.67
C ASP A 481 22.71 16.38 14.57
N ARG A 482 23.18 15.14 14.79
CA ARG A 482 24.62 14.84 14.80
C ARG A 482 24.97 13.52 14.14
N TRP A 483 26.17 13.48 13.57
CA TRP A 483 26.78 12.30 12.99
C TRP A 483 27.79 11.65 13.92
N SER A 484 27.89 10.32 13.83
CA SER A 484 29.02 9.54 14.33
C SER A 484 29.60 8.70 13.21
N SER A 485 30.92 8.51 13.21
CA SER A 485 31.64 7.71 12.21
C SER A 485 32.30 6.50 12.83
N SER A 486 32.29 5.39 12.10
CA SER A 486 33.06 4.20 12.45
C SER A 486 33.48 3.41 11.22
N SER A 487 34.66 2.81 11.27
CA SER A 487 35.12 1.90 10.23
C SER A 487 34.38 0.56 10.28
N LEU A 488 33.97 0.04 9.13
CA LEU A 488 33.39 -1.29 9.00
C LEU A 488 34.43 -2.32 8.61
N ALA A 489 34.35 -3.50 9.23
CA ALA A 489 35.06 -4.67 8.75
C ALA A 489 34.17 -5.41 7.75
N SER A 490 34.44 -5.22 6.45
CA SER A 490 33.69 -5.86 5.38
C SER A 490 34.54 -6.89 4.63
N PRO A 491 33.99 -8.08 4.30
CA PRO A 491 34.58 -9.02 3.36
C PRO A 491 34.56 -8.50 1.91
N HIS A 492 33.81 -7.43 1.64
CA HIS A 492 33.66 -6.80 0.34
C HIS A 492 34.36 -5.43 0.30
N LYS A 493 34.96 -5.06 -0.84
CA LYS A 493 35.76 -3.82 -0.96
C LYS A 493 35.16 -2.75 -1.88
N GLN A 494 34.07 -3.03 -2.59
CA GLN A 494 33.51 -2.11 -3.59
C GLN A 494 32.23 -1.37 -3.13
N GLY A 495 31.99 -1.34 -1.80
CA GLY A 495 30.80 -0.72 -1.22
C GLY A 495 29.52 -1.52 -1.41
N TYR A 496 28.39 -0.88 -1.07
CA TYR A 496 27.04 -1.46 -1.14
C TYR A 496 26.10 -0.52 -1.89
N ARG A 497 25.15 -1.09 -2.62
CA ARG A 497 24.13 -0.33 -3.37
C ARG A 497 22.88 -0.08 -2.56
N ALA A 498 22.48 -1.03 -1.72
CA ALA A 498 21.23 -0.96 -0.96
C ALA A 498 21.41 -1.51 0.45
N ALA A 499 20.68 -0.93 1.40
CA ALA A 499 20.62 -1.35 2.79
C ALA A 499 19.15 -1.53 3.20
N LEU A 500 18.81 -2.71 3.70
CA LEU A 500 17.45 -3.10 4.08
C LEU A 500 17.43 -3.47 5.56
N SER A 501 16.76 -2.67 6.38
CA SER A 501 16.58 -2.98 7.81
C SER A 501 15.41 -3.93 8.00
N TRP A 502 15.59 -4.99 8.79
CA TRP A 502 14.51 -5.85 9.27
C TRP A 502 14.81 -6.31 10.69
N GLU A 503 13.87 -6.06 11.60
CA GLU A 503 14.03 -6.30 13.03
C GLU A 503 15.36 -5.71 13.55
N ASN A 504 16.24 -6.57 14.09
CA ASN A 504 17.53 -6.18 14.66
C ASN A 504 18.72 -6.27 13.68
N SER A 505 18.47 -6.50 12.38
CA SER A 505 19.51 -6.72 11.37
C SER A 505 19.36 -5.81 10.15
N ILE A 506 20.47 -5.60 9.45
CA ILE A 506 20.55 -4.84 8.20
C ILE A 506 21.14 -5.73 7.13
N TYR A 507 20.43 -5.83 6.00
CA TYR A 507 20.84 -6.61 4.85
C TYR A 507 21.40 -5.68 3.78
N LEU A 508 22.64 -5.91 3.38
CA LEU A 508 23.37 -5.07 2.44
C LEU A 508 23.49 -5.80 1.09
N ILE A 509 23.06 -5.14 0.03
CA ILE A 509 23.16 -5.66 -1.33
C ILE A 509 24.39 -5.07 -1.99
N ASP A 510 25.20 -5.95 -2.57
CA ASP A 510 26.41 -5.58 -3.29
C ASP A 510 26.08 -4.68 -4.50
N ASN A 511 27.02 -3.79 -4.83
CA ASN A 511 26.89 -2.87 -5.95
C ASN A 511 27.06 -3.55 -7.31
N CYS A 512 27.93 -4.57 -7.39
CA CYS A 512 28.29 -5.21 -8.67
C CYS A 512 28.21 -6.74 -8.65
N SER A 513 27.72 -7.33 -7.55
CA SER A 513 27.59 -8.77 -7.43
C SER A 513 26.18 -9.19 -7.03
N THR A 514 25.93 -10.49 -7.06
CA THR A 514 24.66 -11.06 -6.63
C THR A 514 24.62 -11.31 -5.12
N LYS A 515 25.67 -10.96 -4.37
CA LYS A 515 25.80 -11.30 -2.96
C LYS A 515 24.99 -10.37 -2.06
N VAL A 516 24.49 -10.97 -0.98
CA VAL A 516 23.77 -10.33 0.11
C VAL A 516 24.56 -10.55 1.39
N TYR A 517 24.72 -9.47 2.15
CA TYR A 517 25.44 -9.47 3.41
C TYR A 517 24.51 -9.09 4.56
N LYS A 518 24.81 -9.54 5.77
CA LYS A 518 24.10 -9.21 7.01
C LYS A 518 25.02 -8.43 7.92
N PHE A 519 24.49 -7.34 8.47
CA PHE A 519 25.11 -6.49 9.46
C PHE A 519 24.18 -6.35 10.65
N SER A 520 24.68 -6.66 11.84
CA SER A 520 23.95 -6.53 13.10
C SER A 520 24.60 -5.41 13.91
N PRO A 521 23.99 -4.22 14.02
CA PRO A 521 24.59 -3.10 14.76
C PRO A 521 24.92 -3.41 16.23
N GLU A 522 24.22 -4.38 16.83
CA GLU A 522 24.38 -4.79 18.23
C GLU A 522 25.48 -5.84 18.43
N GLU A 523 25.78 -6.66 17.42
CA GLU A 523 26.76 -7.75 17.50
C GLU A 523 28.18 -7.29 17.15
N GLY A 524 28.34 -6.06 16.65
CA GLY A 524 29.64 -5.44 16.38
C GLY A 524 29.68 -4.65 15.07
N LYS A 525 30.90 -4.49 14.52
CA LYS A 525 31.19 -3.70 13.30
C LYS A 525 31.52 -4.58 12.08
N THR A 526 31.24 -5.87 12.18
CA THR A 526 31.61 -6.89 11.19
C THR A 526 30.43 -7.18 10.29
N ILE A 527 30.66 -7.17 8.99
CA ILE A 527 29.66 -7.55 7.99
C ILE A 527 29.90 -8.98 7.57
N ASN A 528 28.87 -9.82 7.64
CA ASN A 528 28.97 -11.24 7.32
C ASN A 528 28.25 -11.55 6.00
N TYR A 529 28.75 -12.52 5.25
CA TYR A 529 28.02 -13.04 4.09
C TYR A 529 26.73 -13.72 4.56
N PHE A 530 25.61 -13.40 3.92
CA PHE A 530 24.29 -13.95 4.23
C PHE A 530 23.81 -14.91 3.14
N GLY A 531 23.82 -14.46 1.89
CA GLY A 531 23.30 -15.23 0.76
C GLY A 531 23.65 -14.60 -0.58
N ARG A 532 23.01 -15.07 -1.66
CA ARG A 532 23.15 -14.48 -3.00
C ARG A 532 21.88 -14.65 -3.81
N PHE A 533 21.62 -13.71 -4.71
CA PHE A 533 20.72 -13.85 -5.83
C PHE A 533 21.41 -14.58 -7.00
N ILE A 534 20.62 -14.95 -8.00
CA ILE A 534 21.06 -15.53 -9.26
C ILE A 534 21.52 -14.41 -10.20
N ALA A 535 20.79 -13.30 -10.24
CA ALA A 535 21.13 -12.12 -11.02
C ALA A 535 21.44 -10.89 -10.14
N PRO A 536 22.26 -9.94 -10.62
CA PRO A 536 22.47 -8.68 -9.91
C PRO A 536 21.15 -7.91 -9.78
N SER A 537 20.90 -7.36 -8.60
CA SER A 537 19.68 -6.63 -8.32
C SER A 537 19.74 -5.21 -8.88
N VAL A 538 18.66 -4.79 -9.56
CA VAL A 538 18.44 -3.40 -9.96
C VAL A 538 17.61 -2.69 -8.91
N ASN A 539 16.48 -3.29 -8.51
CA ASN A 539 15.65 -2.83 -7.40
C ASN A 539 15.53 -3.93 -6.35
N VAL A 540 15.47 -3.54 -5.07
CA VAL A 540 15.25 -4.48 -3.96
C VAL A 540 14.29 -3.88 -2.94
N CYS A 541 13.51 -4.72 -2.29
CA CYS A 541 12.72 -4.33 -1.12
C CYS A 541 12.65 -5.49 -0.12
N ILE A 542 12.30 -5.19 1.13
CA ILE A 542 12.06 -6.19 2.16
C ILE A 542 10.63 -6.06 2.67
N ILE A 543 9.90 -7.18 2.70
CA ILE A 543 8.51 -7.26 3.16
C ILE A 543 8.36 -8.54 3.96
N ASP A 544 7.84 -8.44 5.19
CA ASP A 544 7.56 -9.60 6.06
C ASP A 544 8.73 -10.59 6.16
N GLY A 545 9.95 -10.07 6.34
CA GLY A 545 11.14 -10.90 6.47
C GLY A 545 11.56 -11.61 5.18
N LYS A 546 11.14 -11.11 4.01
CA LYS A 546 11.58 -11.60 2.71
C LYS A 546 12.13 -10.46 1.87
N ILE A 547 13.34 -10.62 1.35
CA ILE A 547 13.95 -9.70 0.40
C ILE A 547 13.53 -10.09 -1.01
N TYR A 548 12.92 -9.15 -1.73
CA TYR A 548 12.56 -9.30 -3.12
C TYR A 548 13.58 -8.55 -3.97
N SER A 549 14.14 -9.22 -4.98
CA SER A 549 15.11 -8.67 -5.92
C SER A 549 14.53 -8.66 -7.33
N PHE A 550 14.59 -7.49 -7.95
CA PHE A 550 14.18 -7.24 -9.32
C PHE A 550 15.45 -7.04 -10.15
N SER A 551 15.72 -7.98 -11.03
CA SER A 551 16.95 -8.05 -11.83
C SER A 551 16.92 -7.16 -13.07
N HIS A 552 15.77 -6.59 -13.42
CA HIS A 552 15.63 -5.69 -14.56
C HIS A 552 14.59 -4.61 -14.28
N ASP A 553 14.76 -3.48 -14.96
CA ASP A 553 13.84 -2.36 -14.97
C ASP A 553 12.60 -2.60 -15.85
N ASP A 554 12.65 -3.56 -16.79
CA ASP A 554 11.54 -3.85 -17.71
C ASP A 554 10.67 -4.96 -17.10
N VAL A 555 9.50 -4.64 -16.55
CA VAL A 555 8.65 -5.63 -15.84
C VAL A 555 7.74 -6.40 -16.80
N ASP A 556 7.73 -6.02 -18.08
CA ASP A 556 6.82 -6.53 -19.12
C ASP A 556 7.25 -7.85 -19.79
N ASP A 557 8.54 -8.20 -19.75
CA ASP A 557 9.15 -9.25 -20.60
C ASP A 557 9.35 -10.61 -19.87
N GLY A 558 8.48 -10.94 -18.92
CA GLY A 558 8.47 -12.28 -18.28
C GLY A 558 9.64 -12.53 -17.33
N HIS A 559 10.18 -11.47 -16.74
CA HIS A 559 11.34 -11.56 -15.86
C HIS A 559 10.99 -12.04 -14.46
N VAL A 560 12.05 -12.42 -13.76
CA VAL A 560 12.00 -13.20 -12.53
C VAL A 560 12.19 -12.31 -11.31
N ILE A 561 11.23 -12.35 -10.39
CA ILE A 561 11.39 -11.79 -9.04
C ILE A 561 12.06 -12.87 -8.19
N GLU A 562 13.24 -12.57 -7.65
CA GLU A 562 13.92 -13.48 -6.75
C GLU A 562 13.54 -13.16 -5.30
N VAL A 563 13.30 -14.19 -4.50
CA VAL A 563 12.95 -14.04 -3.08
C VAL A 563 13.97 -14.73 -2.20
N LEU A 564 14.49 -14.00 -1.22
CA LEU A 564 15.38 -14.48 -0.18
C LEU A 564 14.72 -14.31 1.18
N ASN A 565 14.42 -15.42 1.86
CA ASN A 565 13.83 -15.39 3.21
C ASN A 565 14.92 -15.07 4.25
N VAL A 566 14.70 -14.06 5.09
CA VAL A 566 15.63 -13.68 6.15
C VAL A 566 15.27 -14.26 7.52
N CYS A 567 14.06 -14.78 7.69
CA CYS A 567 13.59 -15.40 8.93
C CYS A 567 13.97 -16.88 9.05
N ASP A 568 14.42 -17.50 7.97
CA ASP A 568 14.77 -18.92 7.91
C ASP A 568 16.30 -19.06 7.89
N ASP A 569 16.87 -19.47 9.02
CA ASP A 569 18.33 -19.70 9.15
C ASP A 569 18.79 -20.92 8.33
N SER A 570 17.85 -21.69 7.76
CA SER A 570 18.16 -22.73 6.80
C SER A 570 18.64 -22.08 5.49
N ARG A 571 19.97 -22.00 5.33
CA ARG A 571 20.74 -21.35 4.23
C ARG A 571 20.45 -21.84 2.79
N LYS A 572 19.29 -22.43 2.50
CA LYS A 572 18.98 -23.20 1.29
C LYS A 572 17.86 -22.66 0.40
N ASN A 573 16.98 -21.77 0.86
CA ASN A 573 15.74 -21.50 0.11
C ASN A 573 15.73 -20.15 -0.60
N ASN A 574 16.34 -20.10 -1.80
CA ASN A 574 16.06 -19.04 -2.77
C ASN A 574 14.88 -19.47 -3.62
N TYR A 575 13.87 -18.61 -3.75
CA TYR A 575 12.72 -18.88 -4.60
C TYR A 575 12.77 -18.02 -5.86
N LEU A 576 12.45 -18.66 -6.97
CA LEU A 576 12.30 -18.03 -8.27
C LEU A 576 10.82 -17.80 -8.55
N LEU A 577 10.40 -16.54 -8.76
CA LEU A 577 9.03 -16.22 -9.17
C LEU A 577 9.05 -15.71 -10.62
N GLU A 578 8.55 -16.50 -11.55
CA GLU A 578 8.39 -16.08 -12.96
C GLU A 578 7.07 -15.32 -13.16
N LEU A 579 7.16 -14.09 -13.69
CA LEU A 579 6.01 -13.28 -14.07
C LEU A 579 5.46 -13.73 -15.44
N ARG A 580 4.16 -14.05 -15.56
CA ARG A 580 3.51 -14.31 -16.86
C ARG A 580 2.32 -13.38 -17.10
N ARG A 581 2.06 -13.02 -18.36
CA ARG A 581 0.88 -12.21 -18.71
C ARG A 581 -0.37 -13.09 -18.70
N ASN A 582 -1.49 -12.54 -18.22
CA ASN A 582 -2.77 -13.26 -18.24
C ASN A 582 -3.22 -13.67 -19.66
N GLU A 583 -2.75 -12.99 -20.71
CA GLU A 583 -3.03 -13.36 -22.11
C GLU A 583 -2.50 -14.76 -22.48
N ASP A 584 -1.41 -15.23 -21.86
CA ASP A 584 -0.80 -16.52 -22.17
C ASP A 584 -1.65 -17.72 -21.68
N LYS A 585 -2.58 -17.49 -20.73
CA LYS A 585 -3.53 -18.52 -20.27
C LYS A 585 -4.60 -18.83 -21.34
N LEU A 586 -4.96 -17.85 -22.16
CA LEU A 586 -5.93 -18.06 -23.26
C LEU A 586 -5.30 -18.86 -24.42
N SER A 587 -3.99 -18.75 -24.64
CA SER A 587 -3.28 -19.59 -25.60
C SER A 587 -3.00 -21.01 -25.08
N ALA A 588 -2.74 -21.19 -23.78
CA ALA A 588 -2.50 -22.51 -23.20
C ALA A 588 -3.72 -23.43 -23.28
N ASN A 589 -4.93 -22.90 -23.10
CA ASN A 589 -6.19 -23.65 -23.24
C ASN A 589 -6.56 -23.99 -24.70
N ARG A 590 -5.89 -23.42 -25.71
CA ARG A 590 -6.07 -23.81 -27.13
C ARG A 590 -5.18 -24.96 -27.56
N THR A 591 -4.09 -25.23 -26.85
CA THR A 591 -3.14 -26.30 -27.18
C THR A 591 -3.45 -27.66 -26.53
N GLU A 592 -4.42 -27.74 -25.61
CA GLU A 592 -4.85 -29.01 -24.98
C GLU A 592 -6.11 -29.65 -25.61
N HIS A 593 -6.66 -29.10 -26.71
CA HIS A 593 -7.85 -29.65 -27.38
C HIS A 593 -7.64 -30.11 -28.83
N LEU A 594 -6.39 -30.27 -29.27
CA LEU A 594 -6.07 -30.99 -30.51
C LEU A 594 -5.42 -32.33 -30.18
N GLY A 595 -6.23 -33.26 -29.68
CA GLY A 595 -5.77 -34.60 -29.36
C GLY A 595 -6.83 -35.49 -28.71
N LYS A 596 -7.96 -35.73 -29.40
CA LYS A 596 -8.70 -37.00 -29.47
C LYS A 596 -10.10 -36.78 -30.06
N ASP A 597 -10.28 -37.27 -31.28
CA ASP A 597 -11.57 -37.47 -31.91
C ASP A 597 -12.35 -38.66 -31.31
N HIS A 598 -13.68 -38.56 -31.42
CA HIS A 598 -14.72 -39.61 -31.46
C HIS A 598 -15.27 -40.24 -30.16
N PHE A 599 -16.51 -39.90 -29.76
CA PHE A 599 -17.76 -40.62 -30.12
C PHE A 599 -19.03 -40.06 -29.40
N ASN A 600 -20.12 -39.89 -30.17
CA ASN A 600 -21.57 -39.93 -29.87
C ASN A 600 -22.31 -38.98 -28.89
N ASN A 601 -23.19 -38.16 -29.51
CA ASN A 601 -24.67 -38.06 -29.36
C ASN A 601 -25.35 -37.99 -27.97
N SER A 602 -25.99 -36.85 -27.66
CA SER A 602 -27.44 -36.52 -27.83
C SER A 602 -28.11 -35.75 -26.65
N HIS A 603 -29.03 -34.84 -27.06
CA HIS A 603 -30.15 -34.18 -26.36
C HIS A 603 -29.95 -33.03 -25.34
N GLU A 604 -30.54 -31.87 -25.72
CA GLU A 604 -31.47 -30.97 -24.98
C GLU A 604 -31.08 -30.46 -23.57
N SER A 605 -31.29 -29.20 -23.13
CA SER A 605 -32.16 -28.09 -23.55
C SER A 605 -31.82 -26.80 -22.77
N ASN A 606 -32.25 -25.66 -23.33
CA ASN A 606 -32.45 -24.30 -22.78
C ASN A 606 -32.26 -24.03 -21.26
N GLN A 607 -31.58 -22.91 -20.92
CA GLN A 607 -32.25 -21.70 -20.39
C GLN A 607 -31.33 -20.46 -20.25
N GLN A 608 -32.00 -19.32 -20.43
CA GLN A 608 -31.66 -17.89 -20.40
C GLN A 608 -30.78 -17.35 -19.26
N GLY A 609 -30.15 -16.18 -19.51
CA GLY A 609 -30.20 -15.06 -18.54
C GLY A 609 -28.93 -14.26 -18.24
N SER A 610 -28.72 -13.17 -18.99
CA SER A 610 -28.20 -11.84 -18.56
C SER A 610 -27.06 -11.71 -17.52
N SER A 611 -25.95 -11.08 -17.91
CA SER A 611 -25.63 -9.67 -17.59
C SER A 611 -24.16 -9.40 -17.94
N HIS A 612 -23.93 -8.55 -18.94
CA HIS A 612 -22.61 -8.07 -19.29
C HIS A 612 -22.26 -6.89 -18.37
N SER A 613 -21.41 -7.13 -17.37
CA SER A 613 -20.54 -6.09 -16.83
C SER A 613 -19.36 -5.93 -17.79
N ALA A 614 -19.20 -4.73 -18.35
CA ALA A 614 -18.02 -4.38 -19.11
C ALA A 614 -16.85 -4.20 -18.15
N ASP A 615 -16.13 -5.28 -17.86
CA ASP A 615 -14.83 -5.22 -17.19
C ASP A 615 -13.84 -4.52 -18.12
N GLU A 616 -13.33 -3.36 -17.70
CA GLU A 616 -12.13 -2.78 -18.30
C GLU A 616 -10.97 -3.80 -18.16
N PRO A 617 -10.14 -4.00 -19.20
CA PRO A 617 -9.03 -4.96 -19.13
C PRO A 617 -7.97 -4.45 -18.17
N SER A 618 -8.00 -4.93 -16.94
CA SER A 618 -6.96 -4.71 -15.96
C SER A 618 -5.70 -5.48 -16.36
N ASN A 619 -4.62 -4.76 -16.66
CA ASN A 619 -3.31 -5.32 -16.99
C ASN A 619 -2.67 -5.98 -15.75
N HIS A 620 -3.19 -7.14 -15.36
CA HIS A 620 -2.63 -7.95 -14.28
C HIS A 620 -1.57 -8.91 -14.82
N ILE A 621 -0.38 -8.85 -14.24
CA ILE A 621 0.67 -9.86 -14.44
C ILE A 621 0.59 -10.82 -13.25
N VAL A 622 0.41 -12.11 -13.55
CA VAL A 622 0.23 -13.15 -12.55
C VAL A 622 1.47 -14.03 -12.52
N ILE A 623 2.00 -14.32 -11.34
CA ILE A 623 3.12 -15.25 -11.19
C ILE A 623 2.60 -16.67 -11.38
N ALA A 624 3.20 -17.41 -12.31
CA ALA A 624 2.67 -18.70 -12.75
C ALA A 624 3.39 -19.92 -12.16
N GLN A 625 4.58 -19.79 -11.56
CA GLN A 625 5.33 -20.96 -11.11
C GLN A 625 6.37 -20.62 -10.01
N GLU A 626 6.35 -21.39 -8.91
CA GLU A 626 7.48 -21.49 -7.99
C GLU A 626 8.43 -22.58 -8.50
N VAL A 627 9.66 -22.22 -8.86
CA VAL A 627 10.67 -23.20 -9.25
C VAL A 627 11.68 -23.34 -8.12
N TRP A 628 11.71 -24.51 -7.49
CA TRP A 628 12.78 -24.92 -6.60
C TRP A 628 13.96 -25.36 -7.44
N ARG A 629 15.13 -24.72 -7.27
CA ARG A 629 16.39 -25.25 -7.77
C ARG A 629 17.28 -25.59 -6.58
N GLU A 630 17.46 -26.88 -6.33
CA GLU A 630 18.52 -27.34 -5.45
C GLU A 630 19.89 -27.03 -6.08
N ARG A 631 20.84 -26.68 -5.21
CA ARG A 631 22.20 -26.28 -5.60
C ARG A 631 23.02 -27.55 -5.86
N ASP A 632 23.39 -27.75 -7.12
CA ASP A 632 24.63 -28.45 -7.49
C ASP A 632 25.48 -27.50 -8.35
N ASP A 633 26.80 -27.64 -8.21
CA ASP A 633 27.84 -26.66 -8.53
C ASP A 633 28.01 -26.25 -10.01
N GLU A 634 28.81 -25.18 -10.19
CA GLU A 634 29.41 -24.59 -11.40
C GLU A 634 28.52 -23.68 -12.29
N PRO A 635 28.81 -22.36 -12.38
CA PRO A 635 28.20 -21.50 -13.37
C PRO A 635 28.86 -21.75 -14.73
N HIS A 636 28.10 -22.25 -15.71
CA HIS A 636 28.53 -22.13 -17.11
C HIS A 636 28.67 -20.64 -17.45
N LEU A 637 29.93 -20.22 -17.65
CA LEU A 637 30.31 -18.88 -18.05
C LEU A 637 29.57 -18.48 -19.34
N PHE A 638 28.58 -17.59 -19.22
CA PHE A 638 28.38 -16.58 -20.25
C PHE A 638 29.48 -15.52 -20.07
N THR A 639 30.60 -15.75 -20.75
CA THR A 639 31.66 -14.75 -20.93
C THR A 639 31.12 -13.61 -21.79
N THR A 640 30.48 -12.61 -21.16
CA THR A 640 30.48 -11.27 -21.74
C THR A 640 31.77 -10.60 -21.32
N LYS A 641 32.70 -10.48 -22.27
CA LYS A 641 33.92 -9.69 -22.15
C LYS A 641 33.56 -8.32 -21.55
N CYS A 642 34.19 -7.96 -20.43
CA CYS A 642 34.21 -6.58 -19.94
C CYS A 642 34.73 -5.67 -21.07
N PRO A 643 33.95 -4.70 -21.57
CA PRO A 643 34.51 -3.57 -22.26
C PRO A 643 35.09 -2.66 -21.18
N ALA A 644 36.41 -2.52 -21.16
CA ALA A 644 37.09 -1.41 -20.53
C ALA A 644 36.63 -0.13 -21.26
N ASP A 645 35.52 0.45 -20.78
CA ASP A 645 34.99 1.80 -21.00
C ASP A 645 33.51 1.81 -20.52
N LEU A 646 33.30 1.55 -19.23
CA LEU A 646 31.98 1.68 -18.59
C LEU A 646 31.75 3.14 -18.19
N THR A 647 31.37 3.96 -19.16
CA THR A 647 30.56 5.15 -18.89
C THR A 647 29.25 4.73 -18.24
N PHE A 648 29.19 4.94 -16.92
CA PHE A 648 28.01 5.07 -16.05
C PHE A 648 26.65 4.98 -16.76
N SER A 649 26.00 3.82 -16.66
CA SER A 649 24.57 3.71 -16.92
C SER A 649 23.81 4.32 -15.74
N PHE A 650 23.27 5.51 -16.02
CA PHE A 650 22.40 6.32 -15.21
C PHE A 650 21.17 5.58 -14.71
N GLY A 651 20.81 5.81 -13.45
CA GLY A 651 19.48 5.51 -12.90
C GLY A 651 19.39 4.28 -12.00
N CYS A 652 20.22 4.18 -10.97
CA CYS A 652 19.89 3.31 -9.83
C CYS A 652 18.63 3.87 -9.16
N PHE A 653 17.47 3.24 -9.36
CA PHE A 653 16.28 3.52 -8.55
C PHE A 653 16.50 2.91 -7.16
N PRO A 654 16.27 3.67 -6.08
CA PRO A 654 16.49 3.17 -4.74
C PRO A 654 15.39 2.19 -4.34
N VAL A 655 15.77 1.33 -3.41
CA VAL A 655 14.92 0.60 -2.50
C VAL A 655 13.70 1.42 -2.06
N MET A 656 12.50 0.96 -2.40
CA MET A 656 11.32 1.41 -1.69
C MET A 656 11.33 0.72 -0.32
N LYS A 657 11.73 1.46 0.72
CA LYS A 657 11.63 1.00 2.10
C LYS A 657 10.17 1.13 2.52
N ILE A 658 9.51 0.00 2.71
CA ILE A 658 8.24 -0.08 3.43
C ILE A 658 8.59 0.15 4.91
N SER A 659 8.19 1.29 5.48
CA SER A 659 8.21 1.45 6.94
C SER A 659 7.18 0.48 7.51
N SER A 660 7.64 -0.45 8.34
CA SER A 660 6.79 -1.29 9.19
C SER A 660 6.05 -0.46 10.22
#